data_AF-A0A656HKJ5-F1
#
_entry.id   AF-A0A656HKJ5-F1
#
_cell.length_a   1.000
_cell.length_b   1.000
_cell.length_c   1.000
_cell.angle_alpha   90.00
_cell.angle_beta   90.00
_cell.angle_gamma   90.00
#
_symmetry.space_group_name_H-M   'P 1'
#
loop_
_entity.id
_entity.type
_entity.pdbx_description
1 polymer ?
#
loop_
_entity_poly.entity_id
_entity_poly.type
_entity_poly.pdbx_seq_one_letter_code
_entity_poly.pdbx_strand_id
1 'polypeptide(L)'
;MRKTTIITAAALCLGLASSPALLAEIGLTPAPAAAEPQTAAPADEATPERRTPNPIETGVYAPPPAEDTDVPPEEAASIPTDANDPREKIKDAVVKVHIVQHTYETLSPWNSDSQKGSGSGLLIEGNLILTNAHVAADATFLEVQRHGETKRYEAEVVYISHESDLALLRTKNPEAYKGVKPLELGELPKMQQQVEVYGFPIGGNTLSVTRGVVSRIEKQNYVHTGENLIAVQVDAAINFGNSGGPVISGGKVVGVAMQSGFLTENIGYMIPTPIIRHVLNDVKDGQVDGYGFHGFMTQSLENPALRDKYGLSEDQTGMLVHKVYKQSPADGKVQIGDIVTEIDGHKIENNGTVEFRPGEYIDYTHYIDMHQIGEDLKVKIIRDKQEQAISLNLEKPGKEYLLVKPNQYDKQPSYFIYGGFVFMPLNQDVIDAMDGLPARIGALTYESPDENRSEAVIMTKVLPADINKDYHHDSNLLIEKINGENIRNFAEFFQKIQSASSDFITLETADDYQIVIERKEALANQPNILSRYGITSDRSKDLQAIPTAVAQENKPAPAAGIAAQPAVTPATPIPTDANAQAQTQPAAPPAPELPAQAQPASSPTIPGTPAQAQPAAPVMPGIPTQAQPTAPAIPLPPPVQPQAQTIAPGMPQPTLEQMPATGGAAH
;
A
#
# COMPACT_ATOMS: atom_id res chain seq x y z
N MET A 1 15.31 7.13 -14.08
CA MET A 1 14.05 7.74 -14.56
C MET A 1 13.05 6.65 -14.93
N ARG A 2 12.23 6.20 -13.97
CA ARG A 2 10.88 5.63 -14.18
C ARG A 2 10.13 5.96 -12.89
N LYS A 3 9.23 6.93 -12.96
CA LYS A 3 8.33 7.31 -11.86
C LYS A 3 7.09 6.42 -11.99
N THR A 4 6.78 5.66 -10.95
CA THR A 4 5.46 5.07 -10.76
C THR A 4 4.80 5.90 -9.67
N THR A 5 4.05 6.91 -10.06
CA THR A 5 3.21 7.68 -9.13
C THR A 5 1.94 6.88 -8.95
N ILE A 6 1.77 6.30 -7.76
CA ILE A 6 0.48 5.76 -7.30
C ILE A 6 -0.38 6.98 -6.97
N ILE A 7 -1.33 7.30 -7.83
CA ILE A 7 -2.36 8.30 -7.55
C ILE A 7 -3.45 7.58 -6.77
N THR A 8 -3.51 7.85 -5.47
CA THR A 8 -4.65 7.50 -4.62
C THR A 8 -5.90 8.19 -5.16
N ALA A 9 -6.92 7.42 -5.52
CA ALA A 9 -8.16 7.91 -6.09
C ALA A 9 -9.04 8.53 -4.99
N ALA A 10 -8.88 9.83 -4.72
CA ALA A 10 -9.82 10.59 -3.87
C ALA A 10 -10.12 12.03 -4.35
N ALA A 11 -9.61 12.49 -5.49
CA ALA A 11 -9.85 13.86 -5.93
C ALA A 11 -9.96 14.02 -7.44
N LEU A 12 -11.06 13.55 -8.04
CA LEU A 12 -11.58 14.18 -9.27
C LEU A 12 -13.04 13.80 -9.52
N CYS A 13 -13.96 14.52 -8.88
CA CYS A 13 -15.35 14.65 -9.35
C CYS A 13 -16.03 15.82 -8.64
N LEU A 14 -15.76 17.03 -9.12
CA LEU A 14 -16.69 18.16 -8.98
C LEU A 14 -16.52 19.04 -10.22
N GLY A 15 -17.54 18.99 -11.08
CA GLY A 15 -17.67 19.92 -12.18
C GLY A 15 -17.95 21.32 -11.65
N LEU A 16 -17.17 22.29 -12.10
CA LEU A 16 -17.57 23.69 -12.12
C LEU A 16 -17.17 24.33 -13.45
N ALA A 17 -18.17 24.99 -14.03
CA ALA A 17 -18.12 25.68 -15.29
C ALA A 17 -17.25 26.95 -15.24
N SER A 18 -16.60 27.21 -16.37
CA SER A 18 -16.27 28.51 -16.97
C SER A 18 -16.21 29.78 -16.08
N SER A 19 -15.00 30.37 -15.96
CA SER A 19 -14.74 31.80 -16.20
C SER A 19 -13.23 32.12 -16.19
N PRO A 20 -12.66 32.80 -17.21
CA PRO A 20 -11.25 33.17 -17.25
C PRO A 20 -11.04 34.60 -16.76
N ALA A 21 -10.79 34.79 -15.46
CA ALA A 21 -10.39 36.09 -14.93
C ALA A 21 -9.71 35.98 -13.56
N LEU A 22 -8.56 35.29 -13.46
CA LEU A 22 -7.65 35.47 -12.30
C LEU A 22 -6.24 34.88 -12.50
N LEU A 23 -5.50 35.26 -13.55
CA LEU A 23 -4.04 34.99 -13.63
C LEU A 23 -3.34 36.12 -14.39
N ALA A 24 -3.32 37.31 -13.77
CA ALA A 24 -2.55 38.44 -14.25
C ALA A 24 -1.96 39.24 -13.07
N GLU A 25 -1.18 38.59 -12.21
CA GLU A 25 -0.11 39.24 -11.45
C GLU A 25 1.04 38.25 -11.31
N ILE A 26 2.26 38.78 -11.21
CA ILE A 26 3.57 38.11 -11.29
C ILE A 26 4.09 37.92 -12.72
N GLY A 27 4.43 39.05 -13.34
CA GLY A 27 5.25 39.11 -14.54
C GLY A 27 6.69 38.69 -14.24
N LEU A 28 7.21 37.77 -15.06
CA LEU A 28 8.64 37.54 -15.29
C LEU A 28 8.80 36.96 -16.70
N THR A 29 9.52 37.69 -17.55
CA THR A 29 9.82 37.37 -18.95
C THR A 29 11.11 36.56 -19.06
N PRO A 30 11.23 35.62 -20.01
CA PRO A 30 12.53 35.10 -20.44
C PRO A 30 12.95 35.64 -21.82
N ALA A 31 14.26 35.82 -22.01
CA ALA A 31 14.94 36.06 -23.28
C ALA A 31 16.24 35.22 -23.31
N PRO A 32 16.93 35.08 -24.46
CA PRO A 32 16.56 34.31 -25.66
C PRO A 32 17.54 33.14 -25.90
N ALA A 33 17.15 32.15 -26.73
CA ALA A 33 18.04 31.06 -27.14
C ALA A 33 18.79 31.39 -28.45
N ALA A 34 20.10 31.13 -28.45
CA ALA A 34 21.01 31.25 -29.58
C ALA A 34 20.99 30.00 -30.49
N ALA A 35 21.36 30.21 -31.75
CA ALA A 35 21.24 29.31 -32.89
C ALA A 35 22.43 28.34 -33.08
N GLU A 36 22.20 27.28 -33.88
CA GLU A 36 23.02 26.80 -35.04
C GLU A 36 22.53 25.40 -35.51
N PRO A 37 22.87 24.88 -36.71
CA PRO A 37 22.89 25.49 -38.05
C PRO A 37 22.15 24.64 -39.13
N GLN A 38 21.99 25.22 -40.32
CA GLN A 38 21.36 24.62 -41.50
C GLN A 38 22.30 23.70 -42.30
N THR A 39 21.75 22.65 -42.94
CA THR A 39 22.26 22.09 -44.19
C THR A 39 21.12 21.77 -45.17
N ALA A 40 21.41 22.00 -46.44
CA ALA A 40 20.49 22.25 -47.55
C ALA A 40 19.91 21.00 -48.25
N ALA A 41 18.89 21.27 -49.09
CA ALA A 41 18.00 20.39 -49.86
C ALA A 41 18.65 19.57 -50.99
N PRO A 42 17.88 18.63 -51.57
CA PRO A 42 17.46 18.84 -52.97
C PRO A 42 15.96 18.56 -53.23
N ALA A 43 15.59 18.79 -54.50
CA ALA A 43 14.27 19.09 -55.04
C ALA A 43 13.45 17.88 -55.59
N ASP A 44 12.22 18.26 -55.97
CA ASP A 44 11.28 17.73 -56.97
C ASP A 44 10.20 16.66 -56.65
N GLU A 45 8.97 17.20 -56.74
CA GLU A 45 7.71 16.69 -57.30
C GLU A 45 6.88 15.54 -56.69
N ALA A 46 5.57 15.85 -56.66
CA ALA A 46 4.36 15.02 -56.58
C ALA A 46 3.93 14.46 -55.20
N THR A 47 3.10 15.23 -54.49
CA THR A 47 2.22 14.74 -53.40
C THR A 47 0.77 14.72 -53.90
N PRO A 48 0.00 13.61 -53.72
CA PRO A 48 -1.41 13.55 -54.07
C PRO A 48 -2.29 14.31 -53.07
N GLU A 49 -3.30 14.99 -53.60
CA GLU A 49 -4.26 15.80 -52.85
C GLU A 49 -5.08 15.00 -51.84
N ARG A 50 -5.10 15.50 -50.61
CA ARG A 50 -5.98 15.09 -49.52
C ARG A 50 -7.34 15.75 -49.74
N ARG A 51 -8.37 14.97 -50.07
CA ARG A 51 -9.76 15.46 -50.17
C ARG A 51 -10.20 16.09 -48.84
N THR A 52 -10.65 17.34 -48.92
CA THR A 52 -11.37 18.06 -47.86
C THR A 52 -12.83 17.57 -47.78
N PRO A 53 -13.45 17.51 -46.59
CA PRO A 53 -14.88 17.30 -46.45
C PRO A 53 -15.65 18.58 -46.85
N ASN A 54 -16.76 18.41 -47.59
CA ASN A 54 -17.66 19.51 -47.97
C ASN A 54 -18.43 20.09 -46.76
N PRO A 55 -18.86 21.36 -46.81
CA PRO A 55 -19.67 22.00 -45.76
C PRO A 55 -21.10 21.46 -45.73
N ILE A 56 -21.66 21.28 -44.52
CA ILE A 56 -23.07 20.91 -44.32
C ILE A 56 -23.93 22.17 -44.43
N GLU A 57 -24.84 22.20 -45.42
CA GLU A 57 -25.92 23.18 -45.52
C GLU A 57 -27.01 22.92 -44.48
N THR A 58 -27.42 23.98 -43.78
CA THR A 58 -28.55 24.00 -42.85
C THR A 58 -29.88 24.06 -43.61
N GLY A 59 -30.53 22.92 -43.81
CA GLY A 59 -31.91 22.80 -44.28
C GLY A 59 -32.87 22.53 -43.13
N VAL A 60 -33.87 23.39 -42.95
CA VAL A 60 -34.97 23.22 -41.99
C VAL A 60 -35.87 22.06 -42.47
N TYR A 61 -35.88 20.94 -41.76
CA TYR A 61 -36.77 19.81 -42.01
C TYR A 61 -38.00 19.91 -41.11
N ALA A 62 -39.17 20.15 -41.70
CA ALA A 62 -40.46 20.03 -41.01
C ALA A 62 -40.87 18.54 -40.95
N PRO A 63 -41.33 18.02 -39.80
CA PRO A 63 -41.76 16.63 -39.69
C PRO A 63 -43.04 16.37 -40.50
N PRO A 64 -43.20 15.18 -41.11
CA PRO A 64 -44.45 14.79 -41.77
C PRO A 64 -45.60 14.62 -40.75
N PRO A 65 -46.86 14.76 -41.18
CA PRO A 65 -48.02 14.63 -40.29
C PRO A 65 -48.15 13.19 -39.80
N ALA A 66 -48.51 13.05 -38.52
CA ALA A 66 -48.70 11.77 -37.84
C ALA A 66 -49.85 10.97 -38.49
N GLU A 67 -49.54 9.81 -39.02
CA GLU A 67 -50.55 8.77 -39.28
C GLU A 67 -50.85 8.05 -37.96
N ASP A 68 -52.12 8.08 -37.61
CA ASP A 68 -52.73 7.39 -36.49
C ASP A 68 -52.68 5.87 -36.74
N THR A 69 -51.65 5.22 -36.22
CA THR A 69 -51.59 3.76 -36.14
C THR A 69 -51.73 3.38 -34.68
N ASP A 70 -52.97 2.99 -34.33
CA ASP A 70 -53.36 2.32 -33.11
C ASP A 70 -52.63 0.96 -33.03
N VAL A 71 -51.35 0.99 -32.69
CA VAL A 71 -50.57 -0.19 -32.28
C VAL A 71 -50.69 -0.25 -30.76
N PRO A 72 -51.36 -1.27 -30.19
CA PRO A 72 -51.40 -1.44 -28.74
C PRO A 72 -49.96 -1.50 -28.22
N PRO A 73 -49.66 -0.94 -27.04
CA PRO A 73 -48.34 -1.09 -26.45
C PRO A 73 -48.04 -2.58 -26.35
N GLU A 74 -47.01 -3.04 -27.05
CA GLU A 74 -46.48 -4.38 -26.87
C GLU A 74 -46.04 -4.44 -25.42
N GLU A 75 -46.85 -5.14 -24.62
CA GLU A 75 -46.58 -5.44 -23.23
C GLU A 75 -45.18 -6.03 -23.19
N ALA A 76 -44.22 -5.28 -22.64
CA ALA A 76 -42.84 -5.73 -22.54
C ALA A 76 -42.87 -7.07 -21.80
N ALA A 77 -42.77 -8.15 -22.58
CA ALA A 77 -42.84 -9.50 -22.04
C ALA A 77 -41.73 -9.61 -21.00
N SER A 78 -42.12 -9.67 -19.73
CA SER A 78 -41.20 -9.98 -18.65
C SER A 78 -40.54 -11.30 -19.03
N ILE A 79 -39.26 -11.28 -19.38
CA ILE A 79 -38.49 -12.50 -19.59
C ILE A 79 -38.66 -13.31 -18.31
N PRO A 80 -39.27 -14.51 -18.33
CA PRO A 80 -39.44 -15.28 -17.13
C PRO A 80 -38.06 -15.62 -16.57
N THR A 81 -37.68 -15.04 -15.43
CA THR A 81 -36.57 -15.52 -14.64
C THR A 81 -36.95 -16.90 -14.14
N ASP A 82 -36.28 -17.94 -14.65
CA ASP A 82 -36.43 -19.28 -14.10
C ASP A 82 -35.90 -19.25 -12.66
N ALA A 83 -36.82 -19.29 -11.69
CA ALA A 83 -36.47 -19.31 -10.27
C ALA A 83 -35.62 -20.55 -9.88
N ASN A 84 -35.51 -21.54 -10.76
CA ASN A 84 -34.62 -22.69 -10.59
C ASN A 84 -33.24 -22.53 -11.26
N ASP A 85 -32.97 -21.43 -11.97
CA ASP A 85 -31.62 -21.16 -12.51
C ASP A 85 -30.62 -21.12 -11.33
N PRO A 86 -29.61 -22.01 -11.31
CA PRO A 86 -28.60 -22.03 -10.26
C PRO A 86 -27.89 -20.68 -10.06
N ARG A 87 -27.87 -19.83 -11.10
CA ARG A 87 -27.26 -18.50 -11.04
C ARG A 87 -28.05 -17.54 -10.16
N GLU A 88 -29.38 -17.64 -10.09
CA GLU A 88 -30.17 -16.76 -9.19
C GLU A 88 -29.83 -17.02 -7.72
N LYS A 89 -29.64 -18.30 -7.35
CA LYS A 89 -29.19 -18.68 -5.99
C LYS A 89 -27.80 -18.14 -5.66
N ILE A 90 -26.92 -18.01 -6.66
CA ILE A 90 -25.61 -17.38 -6.46
C ILE A 90 -25.79 -15.91 -6.13
N LYS A 91 -26.63 -15.18 -6.90
CA LYS A 91 -26.86 -13.74 -6.72
C LYS A 91 -27.38 -13.41 -5.32
N ASP A 92 -28.26 -14.23 -4.75
CA ASP A 92 -28.81 -14.04 -3.40
C ASP A 92 -27.73 -14.02 -2.30
N ALA A 93 -26.61 -14.70 -2.54
CA ALA A 93 -25.48 -14.79 -1.63
C ALA A 93 -24.39 -13.74 -1.90
N VAL A 94 -24.51 -12.92 -2.95
CA VAL A 94 -23.59 -11.81 -3.24
C VAL A 94 -24.11 -10.52 -2.60
N VAL A 95 -23.20 -9.80 -1.95
CA VAL A 95 -23.54 -8.60 -1.19
C VAL A 95 -22.69 -7.42 -1.65
N LYS A 96 -23.27 -6.22 -1.57
CA LYS A 96 -22.52 -4.98 -1.66
C LYS A 96 -22.08 -4.58 -0.26
N VAL A 97 -20.79 -4.31 -0.09
CA VAL A 97 -20.21 -3.80 1.14
C VAL A 97 -20.11 -2.28 1.02
N HIS A 98 -20.67 -1.56 1.98
CA HIS A 98 -20.54 -0.11 2.12
C HIS A 98 -19.65 0.16 3.34
N ILE A 99 -18.65 1.01 3.17
CA ILE A 99 -17.67 1.30 4.23
C ILE A 99 -17.49 2.80 4.43
N VAL A 100 -17.27 3.20 5.68
CA VAL A 100 -16.62 4.45 6.03
C VAL A 100 -15.24 4.12 6.60
N GLN A 101 -14.20 4.55 5.89
CA GLN A 101 -12.80 4.36 6.28
C GLN A 101 -12.32 5.60 7.03
N HIS A 102 -11.54 5.40 8.10
CA HIS A 102 -10.90 6.48 8.85
C HIS A 102 -9.40 6.29 8.79
N THR A 103 -8.74 7.12 7.97
CA THR A 103 -7.30 7.01 7.72
C THR A 103 -6.56 8.19 8.34
N TYR A 104 -5.30 7.97 8.71
CA TYR A 104 -4.42 9.00 9.25
C TYR A 104 -3.46 9.49 8.16
N GLU A 105 -3.10 10.77 8.20
CA GLU A 105 -2.03 11.29 7.36
C GLU A 105 -0.68 10.81 7.91
N THR A 106 0.10 10.04 7.15
CA THR A 106 1.28 9.33 7.67
C THR A 106 2.29 10.23 8.38
N LEU A 107 2.72 11.34 7.75
CA LEU A 107 3.73 12.24 8.33
C LEU A 107 3.13 13.30 9.28
N SER A 108 1.81 13.32 9.43
CA SER A 108 1.08 14.18 10.38
C SER A 108 -0.02 13.36 11.07
N PRO A 109 0.31 12.29 11.81
CA PRO A 109 -0.65 11.25 12.24
C PRO A 109 -1.65 11.69 13.32
N TRP A 110 -1.61 12.97 13.71
CA TRP A 110 -2.67 13.65 14.46
C TRP A 110 -3.80 14.18 13.56
N ASN A 111 -3.58 14.27 12.25
CA ASN A 111 -4.58 14.55 11.23
C ASN A 111 -5.16 13.22 10.73
N SER A 112 -6.45 13.24 10.43
CA SER A 112 -7.16 12.09 9.88
C SER A 112 -8.30 12.53 8.98
N ASP A 113 -8.65 11.70 7.99
CA ASP A 113 -9.78 11.91 7.09
C ASP A 113 -10.76 10.74 7.18
N SER A 114 -12.01 10.96 6.77
CA SER A 114 -13.03 9.92 6.69
C SER A 114 -13.65 9.87 5.31
N GLN A 115 -13.51 8.72 4.66
CA GLN A 115 -13.93 8.54 3.27
C GLN A 115 -14.95 7.41 3.15
N LYS A 116 -15.90 7.58 2.22
CA LYS A 116 -16.90 6.55 1.92
C LYS A 116 -16.39 5.69 0.77
N GLY A 117 -16.47 4.39 0.95
CA GLY A 117 -16.13 3.40 -0.06
C GLY A 117 -17.23 2.37 -0.27
N SER A 118 -17.04 1.53 -1.28
CA SER A 118 -17.87 0.33 -1.45
C SER A 118 -17.10 -0.76 -2.18
N GLY A 119 -17.41 -2.01 -1.85
CA GLY A 119 -16.90 -3.20 -2.54
C GLY A 119 -17.97 -4.28 -2.62
N SER A 120 -17.55 -5.50 -2.92
CA SER A 120 -18.42 -6.68 -2.99
C SER A 120 -18.03 -7.71 -1.93
N GLY A 121 -18.93 -8.64 -1.65
CA GLY A 121 -18.69 -9.77 -0.75
C GLY A 121 -19.55 -10.97 -1.13
N LEU A 122 -19.25 -12.11 -0.52
CA LEU A 122 -19.99 -13.36 -0.68
C LEU A 122 -20.32 -13.98 0.68
N LEU A 123 -21.54 -14.48 0.83
CA LEU A 123 -21.94 -15.26 2.00
C LEU A 123 -21.34 -16.67 1.92
N ILE A 124 -20.61 -17.06 2.96
CA ILE A 124 -20.06 -18.40 3.16
C ILE A 124 -20.64 -19.05 4.43
N GLU A 125 -20.27 -20.30 4.70
CA GLU A 125 -20.74 -21.02 5.89
C GLU A 125 -20.46 -20.25 7.20
N GLY A 126 -21.28 -20.48 8.22
CA GLY A 126 -21.16 -19.80 9.52
C GLY A 126 -21.73 -18.37 9.56
N ASN A 127 -22.55 -17.99 8.56
CA ASN A 127 -23.11 -16.64 8.43
C ASN A 127 -22.02 -15.56 8.38
N LEU A 128 -20.94 -15.89 7.68
CA LEU A 128 -19.79 -15.01 7.45
C LEU A 128 -19.83 -14.49 6.01
N ILE A 129 -19.37 -13.26 5.83
CA ILE A 129 -19.23 -12.64 4.53
C ILE A 129 -17.74 -12.54 4.25
N LEU A 130 -17.28 -13.19 3.19
CA LEU A 130 -15.92 -13.04 2.69
C LEU A 130 -15.87 -11.82 1.76
N THR A 131 -14.84 -10.99 1.90
CA THR A 131 -14.54 -9.85 1.03
C THR A 131 -13.02 -9.62 1.01
N ASN A 132 -12.54 -8.56 0.36
CA ASN A 132 -11.13 -8.20 0.40
C ASN A 132 -10.74 -7.41 1.65
N ALA A 133 -9.49 -7.54 2.09
CA ALA A 133 -8.95 -6.74 3.19
C ALA A 133 -8.94 -5.25 2.84
N HIS A 134 -8.54 -4.87 1.62
CA HIS A 134 -8.54 -3.45 1.22
C HIS A 134 -9.94 -2.81 1.18
N VAL A 135 -11.00 -3.62 1.09
CA VAL A 135 -12.39 -3.13 1.19
C VAL A 135 -12.79 -2.88 2.64
N ALA A 136 -12.22 -3.62 3.59
CA ALA A 136 -12.58 -3.59 5.01
C ALA A 136 -11.54 -2.86 5.90
N ALA A 137 -10.35 -2.57 5.38
CA ALA A 137 -9.27 -1.91 6.10
C ALA A 137 -9.68 -0.49 6.51
N ASP A 138 -9.23 -0.11 7.71
CA ASP A 138 -9.49 1.16 8.38
C ASP A 138 -10.99 1.46 8.57
N ALA A 139 -11.83 0.43 8.59
CA ALA A 139 -13.27 0.55 8.75
C ALA A 139 -13.64 1.13 10.12
N THR A 140 -14.38 2.23 10.13
CA THR A 140 -15.10 2.72 11.33
C THR A 140 -16.57 2.37 11.32
N PHE A 141 -17.14 2.18 10.13
CA PHE A 141 -18.52 1.79 9.97
C PHE A 141 -18.68 0.94 8.71
N LEU A 142 -19.39 -0.19 8.84
CA LEU A 142 -19.65 -1.13 7.77
C LEU A 142 -21.14 -1.43 7.69
N GLU A 143 -21.65 -1.45 6.46
CA GLU A 143 -22.96 -1.98 6.15
C GLU A 143 -22.87 -2.95 4.98
N VAL A 144 -23.75 -3.94 4.97
CA VAL A 144 -23.90 -4.86 3.85
C VAL A 144 -25.31 -4.79 3.30
N GLN A 145 -25.41 -4.85 1.98
CA GLN A 145 -26.66 -4.80 1.24
C GLN A 145 -26.75 -6.02 0.35
N ARG A 146 -27.84 -6.77 0.49
CA ARG A 146 -28.11 -7.95 -0.34
C ARG A 146 -28.52 -7.56 -1.75
N HIS A 147 -28.24 -8.44 -2.71
CA HIS A 147 -28.78 -8.30 -4.06
C HIS A 147 -30.32 -8.18 -4.02
N GLY A 148 -30.88 -7.26 -4.81
CA GLY A 148 -32.33 -7.07 -4.92
C GLY A 148 -33.00 -6.35 -3.74
N GLU A 149 -32.25 -6.04 -2.67
CA GLU A 149 -32.78 -5.34 -1.50
C GLU A 149 -32.27 -3.90 -1.41
N THR A 150 -33.10 -2.98 -0.90
CA THR A 150 -32.67 -1.60 -0.56
C THR A 150 -32.18 -1.48 0.87
N LYS A 151 -32.55 -2.44 1.72
CA LYS A 151 -32.20 -2.46 3.13
C LYS A 151 -30.72 -2.78 3.30
N ARG A 152 -30.10 -2.06 4.23
CA ARG A 152 -28.72 -2.27 4.66
C ARG A 152 -28.70 -2.83 6.07
N TYR A 153 -27.72 -3.68 6.32
CA TYR A 153 -27.49 -4.30 7.61
C TYR A 153 -26.12 -3.88 8.12
N GLU A 154 -26.07 -3.30 9.32
CA GLU A 154 -24.79 -2.99 9.96
C GLU A 154 -23.98 -4.29 10.16
N ALA A 155 -22.68 -4.20 9.88
CA ALA A 155 -21.74 -5.29 9.96
C ALA A 155 -20.48 -4.91 10.75
N GLU A 156 -19.71 -5.92 11.12
CA GLU A 156 -18.43 -5.79 11.80
C GLU A 156 -17.37 -6.68 11.15
N VAL A 157 -16.11 -6.25 11.20
CA VAL A 157 -14.98 -7.10 10.83
C VAL A 157 -14.80 -8.14 11.93
N VAL A 158 -14.82 -9.42 11.56
CA VAL A 158 -14.51 -10.53 12.45
C VAL A 158 -13.01 -10.82 12.41
N TYR A 159 -12.45 -10.93 11.20
CA TYR A 159 -11.03 -11.15 10.96
C TYR A 159 -10.59 -10.44 9.69
N ILE A 160 -9.32 -10.01 9.65
CA ILE A 160 -8.70 -9.42 8.47
C ILE A 160 -7.30 -9.98 8.29
N SER A 161 -7.03 -10.54 7.12
CA SER A 161 -5.70 -10.98 6.70
C SER A 161 -5.24 -10.05 5.57
N HIS A 162 -4.49 -9.01 5.92
CA HIS A 162 -3.97 -8.07 4.93
C HIS A 162 -3.03 -8.77 3.94
N GLU A 163 -2.17 -9.68 4.40
CA GLU A 163 -1.18 -10.38 3.56
C GLU A 163 -1.84 -11.08 2.37
N SER A 164 -3.02 -11.68 2.58
CA SER A 164 -3.81 -12.35 1.54
C SER A 164 -4.92 -11.52 0.94
N ASP A 165 -5.04 -10.24 1.31
CA ASP A 165 -6.13 -9.35 0.93
C ASP A 165 -7.52 -9.97 1.14
N LEU A 166 -7.74 -10.65 2.27
CA LEU A 166 -9.05 -11.24 2.64
C LEU A 166 -9.55 -10.71 3.98
N ALA A 167 -10.86 -10.52 4.08
CA ALA A 167 -11.54 -10.18 5.33
C ALA A 167 -12.83 -10.98 5.50
N LEU A 168 -13.15 -11.31 6.76
CA LEU A 168 -14.38 -11.96 7.17
C LEU A 168 -15.22 -10.96 7.95
N LEU A 169 -16.43 -10.70 7.46
CA LEU A 169 -17.39 -9.81 8.11
C LEU A 169 -18.57 -10.62 8.65
N ARG A 170 -19.29 -10.01 9.59
CA ARG A 170 -20.57 -10.54 10.09
C ARG A 170 -21.56 -9.40 10.28
N THR A 171 -22.83 -9.66 9.96
CA THR A 171 -23.91 -8.72 10.27
C THR A 171 -24.25 -8.75 11.75
N LYS A 172 -24.46 -7.57 12.35
CA LYS A 172 -24.98 -7.47 13.72
C LYS A 172 -26.40 -8.04 13.85
N ASN A 173 -27.14 -8.06 12.74
CA ASN A 173 -28.42 -8.75 12.67
C ASN A 173 -28.22 -10.20 12.16
N PRO A 174 -28.43 -11.24 13.00
CA PRO A 174 -28.23 -12.62 12.60
C PRO A 174 -29.24 -13.12 11.56
N GLU A 175 -30.41 -12.47 11.45
CA GLU A 175 -31.46 -12.85 10.50
C GLU A 175 -31.28 -12.22 9.12
N ALA A 176 -30.23 -11.42 8.90
CA ALA A 176 -29.98 -10.72 7.63
C ALA A 176 -29.94 -11.67 6.42
N TYR A 177 -29.49 -12.90 6.63
CA TYR A 177 -29.36 -13.93 5.60
C TYR A 177 -30.25 -15.15 5.82
N LYS A 178 -31.33 -15.01 6.62
CA LYS A 178 -32.28 -16.10 6.83
C LYS A 178 -32.83 -16.60 5.49
N GLY A 179 -32.66 -17.89 5.21
CA GLY A 179 -33.14 -18.52 3.98
C GLY A 179 -32.24 -18.37 2.76
N VAL A 180 -31.09 -17.67 2.89
CA VAL A 180 -30.07 -17.63 1.84
C VAL A 180 -29.15 -18.83 2.00
N LYS A 181 -28.91 -19.57 0.91
CA LYS A 181 -27.92 -20.65 0.90
C LYS A 181 -26.52 -20.03 0.75
N PRO A 182 -25.58 -20.27 1.67
CA PRO A 182 -24.19 -19.83 1.48
C PRO A 182 -23.53 -20.49 0.27
N LEU A 183 -22.54 -19.81 -0.30
CA LEU A 183 -21.77 -20.36 -1.40
C LEU A 183 -20.76 -21.39 -0.92
N GLU A 184 -20.58 -22.45 -1.71
CA GLU A 184 -19.62 -23.52 -1.45
C GLU A 184 -18.30 -23.25 -2.16
N LEU A 185 -17.19 -23.43 -1.46
CA LEU A 185 -15.85 -23.34 -2.05
C LEU A 185 -15.56 -24.57 -2.92
N GLY A 186 -15.10 -24.32 -4.14
CA GLY A 186 -14.60 -25.32 -5.09
C GLY A 186 -13.10 -25.55 -4.97
N GLU A 187 -12.55 -26.18 -6.01
CA GLU A 187 -11.12 -26.43 -6.16
C GLU A 187 -10.46 -25.31 -6.98
N LEU A 188 -9.12 -25.22 -6.90
CA LEU A 188 -8.34 -24.33 -7.76
C LEU A 188 -8.63 -24.70 -9.24
N PRO A 189 -9.08 -23.76 -10.08
CA PRO A 189 -9.49 -24.08 -11.44
C PRO A 189 -8.29 -24.43 -12.32
N LYS A 190 -8.54 -25.03 -13.47
CA LYS A 190 -7.52 -25.30 -14.50
C LYS A 190 -7.41 -24.15 -15.47
N MET A 191 -6.28 -24.08 -16.17
CA MET A 191 -6.12 -23.20 -17.33
C MET A 191 -7.28 -23.35 -18.31
N GLN A 192 -7.72 -22.24 -18.90
CA GLN A 192 -8.84 -22.14 -19.86
C GLN A 192 -10.23 -22.53 -19.31
N GLN A 193 -10.35 -22.84 -18.02
CA GLN A 193 -11.64 -23.12 -17.40
C GLN A 193 -12.50 -21.85 -17.36
N GLN A 194 -13.78 -21.97 -17.73
CA GLN A 194 -14.73 -20.85 -17.69
C GLN A 194 -14.99 -20.37 -16.26
N VAL A 195 -15.08 -19.05 -16.11
CA VAL A 195 -15.36 -18.38 -14.85
C VAL A 195 -16.37 -17.25 -15.03
N GLU A 196 -17.16 -17.01 -13.99
CA GLU A 196 -18.09 -15.88 -13.89
C GLU A 196 -17.72 -15.06 -12.65
N VAL A 197 -17.51 -13.75 -12.80
CA VAL A 197 -17.21 -12.83 -11.69
C VAL A 197 -18.46 -12.05 -11.36
N TYR A 198 -18.87 -12.09 -10.08
CA TYR A 198 -20.03 -11.37 -9.58
C TYR A 198 -19.59 -10.22 -8.67
N GLY A 199 -20.20 -9.05 -8.83
CA GLY A 199 -19.90 -7.91 -7.96
C GLY A 199 -20.74 -6.67 -8.26
N PHE A 200 -20.46 -5.61 -7.52
CA PHE A 200 -21.16 -4.33 -7.60
C PHE A 200 -20.18 -3.23 -8.03
N PRO A 201 -20.13 -2.89 -9.33
CA PRO A 201 -19.25 -1.84 -9.83
C PRO A 201 -19.50 -0.49 -9.13
N ILE A 202 -18.44 0.33 -9.02
CA ILE A 202 -18.56 1.70 -8.49
C ILE A 202 -19.67 2.47 -9.20
N GLY A 203 -20.44 3.24 -8.42
CA GLY A 203 -21.50 4.13 -8.93
C GLY A 203 -22.86 3.46 -9.15
N GLY A 204 -22.94 2.13 -9.13
CA GLY A 204 -24.20 1.38 -9.28
C GLY A 204 -24.62 0.60 -8.02
N ASN A 205 -25.90 0.26 -7.91
CA ASN A 205 -26.43 -0.67 -6.89
C ASN A 205 -26.90 -2.00 -7.50
N THR A 206 -26.75 -2.15 -8.81
CA THR A 206 -27.10 -3.36 -9.54
C THR A 206 -25.92 -4.31 -9.57
N LEU A 207 -26.21 -5.60 -9.36
CA LEU A 207 -25.21 -6.65 -9.49
C LEU A 207 -24.78 -6.76 -10.95
N SER A 208 -23.48 -6.83 -11.16
CA SER A 208 -22.83 -7.07 -12.45
C SER A 208 -22.26 -8.50 -12.47
N VAL A 209 -22.30 -9.12 -13.65
CA VAL A 209 -21.68 -10.41 -13.92
C VAL A 209 -20.82 -10.28 -15.16
N THR A 210 -19.54 -10.59 -15.04
CA THR A 210 -18.62 -10.69 -16.18
C THR A 210 -18.18 -12.13 -16.35
N ARG A 211 -17.86 -12.52 -17.59
CA ARG A 211 -17.47 -13.89 -17.93
C ARG A 211 -16.13 -13.89 -18.63
N GLY A 212 -15.40 -14.97 -18.42
CA GLY A 212 -14.10 -15.20 -19.03
C GLY A 212 -13.60 -16.61 -18.77
N VAL A 213 -12.29 -16.78 -18.88
CA VAL A 213 -11.56 -18.01 -18.61
C VAL A 213 -10.33 -17.74 -17.76
N VAL A 214 -9.84 -18.79 -17.10
CA VAL A 214 -8.53 -18.77 -16.44
C VAL A 214 -7.42 -18.63 -17.48
N SER A 215 -6.69 -17.53 -17.40
CA SER A 215 -5.61 -17.19 -18.32
C SER A 215 -4.23 -17.60 -17.82
N ARG A 216 -4.02 -17.61 -16.49
CA ARG A 216 -2.75 -17.99 -15.86
C ARG A 216 -2.93 -18.30 -14.36
N ILE A 217 -2.06 -19.14 -13.81
CA ILE A 217 -1.93 -19.38 -12.37
C ILE A 217 -0.45 -19.21 -12.02
N GLU A 218 -0.13 -18.24 -11.17
CA GLU A 218 1.25 -17.93 -10.78
C GLU A 218 1.28 -17.17 -9.45
N LYS A 219 2.44 -17.09 -8.81
CA LYS A 219 2.60 -16.14 -7.69
C LYS A 219 2.61 -14.71 -8.23
N GLN A 220 1.92 -13.80 -7.55
CA GLN A 220 1.81 -12.38 -7.88
C GLN A 220 1.93 -11.54 -6.63
N ASN A 221 2.40 -10.30 -6.78
CA ASN A 221 2.39 -9.33 -5.69
C ASN A 221 0.96 -8.79 -5.53
N TYR A 222 0.38 -9.03 -4.36
CA TYR A 222 -0.95 -8.54 -4.02
C TYR A 222 -0.85 -7.03 -3.80
N VAL A 223 -1.66 -6.25 -4.51
CA VAL A 223 -1.53 -4.78 -4.53
C VAL A 223 -1.69 -4.17 -3.13
N HIS A 224 -2.51 -4.79 -2.28
CA HIS A 224 -2.80 -4.28 -0.94
C HIS A 224 -1.54 -4.19 -0.07
N THR A 225 -0.72 -5.24 -0.02
CA THR A 225 0.45 -5.37 0.89
C THR A 225 1.79 -5.50 0.19
N GLY A 226 1.79 -5.75 -1.12
CA GLY A 226 2.97 -6.17 -1.88
C GLY A 226 3.32 -7.65 -1.72
N GLU A 227 2.57 -8.43 -0.93
CA GLU A 227 2.96 -9.81 -0.67
C GLU A 227 2.83 -10.72 -1.87
N ASN A 228 3.82 -11.61 -2.03
CA ASN A 228 3.88 -12.50 -3.18
C ASN A 228 3.21 -13.84 -2.84
N LEU A 229 1.96 -14.01 -3.27
CA LEU A 229 1.15 -15.22 -3.05
C LEU A 229 0.58 -15.72 -4.38
N ILE A 230 0.13 -16.98 -4.42
CA ILE A 230 -0.55 -17.52 -5.60
C ILE A 230 -1.79 -16.69 -5.95
N ALA A 231 -1.92 -16.32 -7.22
CA ALA A 231 -3.08 -15.64 -7.79
C ALA A 231 -3.49 -16.34 -9.08
N VAL A 232 -4.76 -16.18 -9.46
CA VAL A 232 -5.26 -16.68 -10.74
C VAL A 232 -5.65 -15.50 -11.61
N GLN A 233 -5.02 -15.40 -12.77
CA GLN A 233 -5.35 -14.42 -13.79
C GLN A 233 -6.56 -14.90 -14.60
N VAL A 234 -7.49 -14.01 -14.86
CA VAL A 234 -8.68 -14.22 -15.70
C VAL A 234 -8.78 -13.12 -16.75
N ASP A 235 -9.40 -13.41 -17.89
CA ASP A 235 -9.71 -12.41 -18.93
C ASP A 235 -11.12 -11.79 -18.76
N ALA A 236 -11.84 -12.20 -17.71
CA ALA A 236 -13.06 -11.55 -17.28
C ALA A 236 -12.75 -10.14 -16.75
N ALA A 237 -13.54 -9.15 -17.15
CA ALA A 237 -13.37 -7.79 -16.67
C ALA A 237 -13.61 -7.70 -15.15
N ILE A 238 -12.61 -7.23 -14.41
CA ILE A 238 -12.68 -6.91 -12.99
C ILE A 238 -12.43 -5.41 -12.84
N ASN A 239 -13.46 -4.69 -12.39
CA ASN A 239 -13.42 -3.25 -12.19
C ASN A 239 -13.56 -2.91 -10.70
N PHE A 240 -13.26 -1.67 -10.34
CA PHE A 240 -13.54 -1.17 -9.01
C PHE A 240 -14.97 -1.44 -8.56
N GLY A 241 -15.11 -1.91 -7.32
CA GLY A 241 -16.38 -2.31 -6.72
C GLY A 241 -16.67 -3.80 -6.85
N ASN A 242 -16.17 -4.50 -7.87
CA ASN A 242 -16.29 -5.96 -7.97
C ASN A 242 -15.32 -6.69 -7.03
N SER A 243 -14.24 -6.02 -6.59
CA SER A 243 -13.31 -6.54 -5.59
C SER A 243 -14.06 -7.04 -4.36
N GLY A 244 -13.70 -8.25 -3.91
CA GLY A 244 -14.31 -8.96 -2.79
C GLY A 244 -15.49 -9.84 -3.19
N GLY A 245 -15.99 -9.72 -4.43
CA GLY A 245 -17.05 -10.55 -4.97
C GLY A 245 -16.57 -11.95 -5.38
N PRO A 246 -17.49 -12.93 -5.49
CA PRO A 246 -17.11 -14.30 -5.82
C PRO A 246 -16.76 -14.46 -7.31
N VAL A 247 -15.74 -15.26 -7.57
CA VAL A 247 -15.48 -15.86 -8.89
C VAL A 247 -15.98 -17.30 -8.88
N ILE A 248 -16.88 -17.62 -9.80
CA ILE A 248 -17.61 -18.89 -9.84
C ILE A 248 -17.17 -19.73 -11.05
N SER A 249 -16.99 -21.03 -10.83
CA SER A 249 -16.90 -22.02 -11.91
C SER A 249 -17.64 -23.29 -11.51
N GLY A 250 -18.44 -23.86 -12.42
CA GLY A 250 -19.23 -25.06 -12.14
C GLY A 250 -20.21 -24.91 -10.97
N GLY A 251 -20.67 -23.68 -10.70
CA GLY A 251 -21.57 -23.37 -9.58
C GLY A 251 -20.91 -23.28 -8.20
N LYS A 252 -19.56 -23.32 -8.12
CA LYS A 252 -18.79 -23.19 -6.88
C LYS A 252 -17.84 -22.00 -6.93
N VAL A 253 -17.50 -21.46 -5.77
CA VAL A 253 -16.51 -20.37 -5.63
C VAL A 253 -15.12 -20.93 -5.90
N VAL A 254 -14.45 -20.41 -6.92
CA VAL A 254 -13.05 -20.76 -7.26
C VAL A 254 -12.05 -19.66 -6.87
N GLY A 255 -12.55 -18.50 -6.45
CA GLY A 255 -11.75 -17.43 -5.87
C GLY A 255 -12.58 -16.20 -5.49
N VAL A 256 -11.89 -15.19 -4.97
CA VAL A 256 -12.44 -13.84 -4.69
C VAL A 256 -11.80 -12.86 -5.67
N ALA A 257 -12.63 -12.09 -6.36
CA ALA A 257 -12.15 -11.09 -7.31
C ALA A 257 -11.27 -10.07 -6.58
N MET A 258 -10.09 -9.82 -7.14
CA MET A 258 -9.10 -8.88 -6.61
C MET A 258 -8.76 -7.87 -7.70
N GLN A 259 -8.51 -6.64 -7.28
CA GLN A 259 -8.09 -5.61 -8.19
C GLN A 259 -6.65 -5.86 -8.71
N SER A 260 -6.47 -5.81 -10.03
CA SER A 260 -5.16 -5.67 -10.65
C SER A 260 -4.72 -4.20 -10.65
N GLY A 261 -3.41 -3.92 -10.61
CA GLY A 261 -2.89 -2.56 -10.78
C GLY A 261 -3.43 -1.85 -12.05
N PHE A 262 -3.37 -0.52 -12.05
CA PHE A 262 -4.07 0.40 -12.98
C PHE A 262 -3.69 0.35 -14.48
N LEU A 263 -2.81 -0.54 -14.92
CA LEU A 263 -2.10 -0.38 -16.21
C LEU A 263 -2.38 -1.45 -17.27
N THR A 264 -3.39 -2.30 -17.08
CA THR A 264 -3.71 -3.36 -18.08
C THR A 264 -5.20 -3.52 -18.29
N GLU A 265 -5.65 -3.33 -19.53
CA GLU A 265 -7.01 -3.69 -19.96
C GLU A 265 -7.17 -5.22 -20.01
N ASN A 266 -8.36 -5.72 -19.69
CA ASN A 266 -8.73 -7.14 -19.82
C ASN A 266 -7.86 -8.15 -19.04
N ILE A 267 -7.21 -7.71 -17.96
CA ILE A 267 -6.50 -8.59 -17.02
C ILE A 267 -7.15 -8.41 -15.66
N GLY A 268 -7.82 -9.46 -15.18
CA GLY A 268 -8.32 -9.56 -13.81
C GLY A 268 -7.50 -10.57 -13.01
N TYR A 269 -7.43 -10.38 -11.69
CA TYR A 269 -6.89 -11.39 -10.78
C TYR A 269 -7.95 -11.84 -9.79
N MET A 270 -7.80 -13.06 -9.28
CA MET A 270 -8.55 -13.54 -8.14
C MET A 270 -7.65 -14.21 -7.13
N ILE A 271 -8.02 -14.07 -5.86
CA ILE A 271 -7.45 -14.80 -4.73
C ILE A 271 -8.07 -16.19 -4.75
N PRO A 272 -7.29 -17.26 -5.01
CA PRO A 272 -7.85 -18.58 -5.26
C PRO A 272 -8.24 -19.31 -3.98
N THR A 273 -9.04 -20.37 -4.13
CA THR A 273 -9.54 -21.15 -2.98
C THR A 273 -8.48 -21.73 -2.04
N PRO A 274 -7.25 -22.11 -2.45
CA PRO A 274 -6.23 -22.52 -1.49
C PRO A 274 -5.90 -21.43 -0.46
N ILE A 275 -5.78 -20.18 -0.89
CA ILE A 275 -5.53 -19.02 -0.02
C ILE A 275 -6.75 -18.74 0.88
N ILE A 276 -7.96 -18.82 0.33
CA ILE A 276 -9.20 -18.67 1.11
C ILE A 276 -9.26 -19.74 2.21
N ARG A 277 -8.95 -21.00 1.88
CA ARG A 277 -8.94 -22.11 2.84
C ARG A 277 -7.85 -21.96 3.89
N HIS A 278 -6.69 -21.43 3.51
CA HIS A 278 -5.61 -21.12 4.44
C HIS A 278 -6.11 -20.12 5.50
N VAL A 279 -6.67 -18.99 5.10
CA VAL A 279 -7.23 -17.99 6.04
C VAL A 279 -8.37 -18.56 6.87
N LEU A 280 -9.29 -19.34 6.28
CA LEU A 280 -10.38 -19.96 7.04
C LEU A 280 -9.90 -21.02 8.05
N ASN A 281 -8.71 -21.59 7.84
CA ASN A 281 -8.10 -22.51 8.80
C ASN A 281 -7.35 -21.75 9.89
N ASP A 282 -6.58 -20.71 9.51
CA ASP A 282 -5.85 -19.80 10.39
C ASP A 282 -6.77 -19.26 11.50
N VAL A 283 -7.93 -18.72 11.12
CA VAL A 283 -8.86 -18.07 12.07
C VAL A 283 -9.68 -19.01 12.96
N LYS A 284 -9.45 -20.33 12.92
CA LYS A 284 -10.24 -21.29 13.72
C LYS A 284 -9.96 -21.19 15.21
N ASP A 285 -8.75 -20.81 15.60
CA ASP A 285 -8.37 -20.61 17.00
C ASP A 285 -8.77 -19.22 17.54
N GLY A 286 -9.27 -18.35 16.64
CA GLY A 286 -9.70 -17.00 16.95
C GLY A 286 -8.65 -15.93 16.73
N GLN A 287 -7.51 -16.25 16.11
CA GLN A 287 -6.43 -15.31 15.78
C GLN A 287 -6.15 -15.29 14.27
N VAL A 288 -5.39 -14.30 13.81
CA VAL A 288 -4.90 -14.24 12.42
C VAL A 288 -3.39 -14.29 12.51
N ASP A 289 -2.79 -15.45 12.27
CA ASP A 289 -1.35 -15.64 12.40
C ASP A 289 -0.63 -15.26 11.09
N GLY A 290 -1.26 -15.53 9.95
CA GLY A 290 -0.74 -15.22 8.62
C GLY A 290 0.19 -16.30 8.05
N TYR A 291 1.21 -15.88 7.30
CA TYR A 291 2.07 -16.80 6.54
C TYR A 291 3.43 -17.03 7.22
N GLY A 292 3.77 -18.29 7.46
CA GLY A 292 5.04 -18.67 8.08
C GLY A 292 6.27 -18.37 7.20
N PHE A 293 7.37 -17.91 7.83
CA PHE A 293 8.61 -17.60 7.12
C PHE A 293 9.72 -18.61 7.39
N HIS A 294 10.32 -19.12 6.31
CA HIS A 294 11.33 -20.17 6.36
C HIS A 294 12.75 -19.67 6.72
N GLY A 295 13.06 -18.39 6.49
CA GLY A 295 14.29 -17.79 7.02
C GLY A 295 15.49 -17.67 6.09
N PHE A 296 15.38 -17.91 4.78
CA PHE A 296 16.50 -17.74 3.85
C PHE A 296 16.08 -17.09 2.51
N MET A 297 17.05 -16.68 1.69
CA MET A 297 16.83 -16.24 0.31
C MET A 297 17.69 -17.04 -0.64
N THR A 298 17.20 -17.23 -1.86
CA THR A 298 17.84 -18.07 -2.86
C THR A 298 18.09 -17.36 -4.19
N GLN A 299 19.10 -17.82 -4.91
CA GLN A 299 19.48 -17.41 -6.26
C GLN A 299 19.30 -18.59 -7.22
N SER A 300 18.93 -18.31 -8.47
CA SER A 300 18.82 -19.32 -9.52
C SER A 300 20.16 -19.98 -9.88
N LEU A 301 20.08 -21.25 -10.31
CA LEU A 301 21.22 -22.09 -10.68
C LEU A 301 21.24 -22.42 -12.19
N GLU A 302 20.69 -21.56 -13.05
CA GLU A 302 20.69 -21.78 -14.50
C GLU A 302 22.08 -21.63 -15.14
N ASN A 303 23.00 -20.91 -14.48
CA ASN A 303 24.35 -20.69 -14.99
C ASN A 303 25.21 -21.97 -14.84
N PRO A 304 25.72 -22.57 -15.93
CA PRO A 304 26.49 -23.81 -15.86
C PRO A 304 27.77 -23.70 -15.01
N ALA A 305 28.51 -22.59 -15.10
CA ALA A 305 29.73 -22.40 -14.31
C ALA A 305 29.44 -22.30 -12.80
N LEU A 306 28.28 -21.76 -12.42
CA LEU A 306 27.84 -21.74 -11.03
C LEU A 306 27.53 -23.16 -10.54
N ARG A 307 26.84 -23.98 -11.33
CA ARG A 307 26.58 -25.39 -11.03
C ARG A 307 27.88 -26.20 -10.90
N ASP A 308 28.82 -26.02 -11.84
CA ASP A 308 30.12 -26.68 -11.85
C ASP A 308 30.94 -26.34 -10.59
N LYS A 309 30.92 -25.07 -10.16
CA LYS A 309 31.61 -24.61 -8.94
C LYS A 309 31.14 -25.38 -7.70
N TYR A 310 29.85 -25.66 -7.59
CA TYR A 310 29.27 -26.44 -6.49
C TYR A 310 29.31 -27.95 -6.74
N GLY A 311 29.76 -28.40 -7.92
CA GLY A 311 29.92 -29.80 -8.27
C GLY A 311 28.60 -30.54 -8.46
N LEU A 312 27.57 -29.86 -8.97
CA LEU A 312 26.28 -30.45 -9.28
C LEU A 312 26.35 -31.29 -10.56
N SER A 313 25.73 -32.46 -10.56
CA SER A 313 25.50 -33.24 -11.78
C SER A 313 24.38 -32.64 -12.63
N GLU A 314 24.22 -33.12 -13.87
CA GLU A 314 23.18 -32.62 -14.80
C GLU A 314 21.75 -32.84 -14.26
N ASP A 315 21.52 -33.92 -13.52
CA ASP A 315 20.21 -34.30 -12.95
C ASP A 315 19.88 -33.59 -11.64
N GLN A 316 20.89 -33.00 -10.98
CA GLN A 316 20.71 -32.19 -9.78
C GLN A 316 20.24 -30.78 -10.14
N THR A 317 19.14 -30.37 -9.54
CA THR A 317 18.53 -29.05 -9.73
C THR A 317 18.18 -28.46 -8.37
N GLY A 318 18.04 -27.14 -8.33
CA GLY A 318 17.65 -26.45 -7.11
C GLY A 318 18.00 -24.98 -7.13
N MET A 319 18.06 -24.39 -5.94
CA MET A 319 18.27 -22.98 -5.73
C MET A 319 19.40 -22.73 -4.71
N LEU A 320 20.31 -21.82 -5.00
CA LEU A 320 21.47 -21.52 -4.14
C LEU A 320 21.08 -20.56 -3.01
N VAL A 321 21.29 -20.95 -1.77
CA VAL A 321 21.09 -20.07 -0.61
C VAL A 321 22.17 -18.99 -0.57
N HIS A 322 21.75 -17.72 -0.56
CA HIS A 322 22.68 -16.57 -0.50
C HIS A 322 22.46 -15.64 0.70
N LYS A 323 21.35 -15.80 1.45
CA LYS A 323 21.08 -15.08 2.70
C LYS A 323 20.36 -16.01 3.67
N VAL A 324 20.71 -15.94 4.95
CA VAL A 324 19.98 -16.58 6.05
C VAL A 324 19.67 -15.49 7.07
N TYR A 325 18.40 -15.37 7.46
CA TYR A 325 17.93 -14.40 8.43
C TYR A 325 18.29 -14.87 9.84
N LYS A 326 18.82 -13.97 10.66
CA LYS A 326 19.14 -14.27 12.05
C LYS A 326 17.86 -14.53 12.85
N GLN A 327 17.95 -15.43 13.84
CA GLN A 327 16.83 -15.84 14.71
C GLN A 327 15.65 -16.46 13.95
N SER A 328 15.78 -16.74 12.65
CA SER A 328 14.76 -17.40 11.85
C SER A 328 14.84 -18.92 11.98
N PRO A 329 13.82 -19.67 11.51
CA PRO A 329 13.83 -21.14 11.57
C PRO A 329 15.04 -21.78 10.89
N ALA A 330 15.58 -21.12 9.86
CA ALA A 330 16.76 -21.54 9.12
C ALA A 330 18.09 -21.23 9.83
N ASP A 331 18.13 -20.31 10.81
CA ASP A 331 19.37 -19.91 11.48
C ASP A 331 19.99 -21.12 12.21
N GLY A 332 21.29 -21.33 11.97
CA GLY A 332 22.02 -22.50 12.48
C GLY A 332 21.69 -23.84 11.82
N LYS A 333 20.65 -23.93 10.97
CA LYS A 333 20.27 -25.17 10.27
C LYS A 333 20.66 -25.14 8.78
N VAL A 334 20.41 -24.00 8.12
CA VAL A 334 20.76 -23.72 6.72
C VAL A 334 21.92 -22.73 6.68
N GLN A 335 22.78 -22.84 5.66
CA GLN A 335 23.99 -22.04 5.50
C GLN A 335 24.03 -21.39 4.11
N ILE A 336 24.68 -20.24 4.03
CA ILE A 336 25.00 -19.62 2.73
C ILE A 336 25.90 -20.59 1.95
N GLY A 337 25.53 -20.88 0.70
CA GLY A 337 26.20 -21.87 -0.14
C GLY A 337 25.48 -23.22 -0.23
N ASP A 338 24.50 -23.49 0.63
CA ASP A 338 23.62 -24.65 0.49
C ASP A 338 22.80 -24.55 -0.79
N ILE A 339 22.47 -25.69 -1.38
CA ILE A 339 21.59 -25.75 -2.55
C ILE A 339 20.31 -26.46 -2.16
N VAL A 340 19.19 -25.75 -2.16
CA VAL A 340 17.87 -26.30 -1.87
C VAL A 340 17.36 -27.06 -3.07
N THR A 341 17.18 -28.37 -2.94
CA THR A 341 16.82 -29.26 -4.05
C THR A 341 15.37 -29.75 -4.00
N GLU A 342 14.77 -29.80 -2.80
CA GLU A 342 13.36 -30.17 -2.63
C GLU A 342 12.69 -29.36 -1.52
N ILE A 343 11.39 -29.08 -1.70
CA ILE A 343 10.49 -28.52 -0.69
C ILE A 343 9.27 -29.44 -0.54
N ASP A 344 9.05 -29.99 0.66
CA ASP A 344 7.99 -30.98 0.96
C ASP A 344 7.89 -32.14 -0.04
N GLY A 345 9.05 -32.60 -0.53
CA GLY A 345 9.14 -33.68 -1.51
C GLY A 345 8.91 -33.25 -2.97
N HIS A 346 8.70 -31.96 -3.25
CA HIS A 346 8.64 -31.40 -4.59
C HIS A 346 10.04 -30.97 -5.03
N LYS A 347 10.51 -31.55 -6.13
CA LYS A 347 11.81 -31.22 -6.74
C LYS A 347 11.79 -29.79 -7.27
N ILE A 348 12.82 -29.03 -6.90
CA ILE A 348 12.99 -27.63 -7.30
C ILE A 348 13.89 -27.58 -8.55
N GLU A 349 13.44 -26.88 -9.57
CA GLU A 349 14.18 -26.62 -10.80
C GLU A 349 15.14 -25.43 -10.65
N ASN A 350 16.10 -25.30 -11.56
CA ASN A 350 17.15 -24.28 -11.48
C ASN A 350 16.66 -22.82 -11.53
N ASN A 351 15.45 -22.61 -12.03
CA ASN A 351 14.79 -21.31 -12.08
C ASN A 351 13.91 -21.04 -10.85
N GLY A 352 13.92 -21.93 -9.85
CA GLY A 352 13.12 -21.80 -8.62
C GLY A 352 11.69 -22.28 -8.75
N THR A 353 11.34 -22.99 -9.82
CA THR A 353 10.00 -23.53 -9.98
C THR A 353 9.89 -24.99 -9.58
N VAL A 354 8.69 -25.43 -9.28
CA VAL A 354 8.32 -26.81 -8.95
C VAL A 354 7.10 -27.19 -9.79
N GLU A 355 7.06 -28.43 -10.28
CA GLU A 355 5.88 -28.93 -10.97
C GLU A 355 4.74 -29.16 -9.95
N PHE A 356 3.68 -28.36 -10.03
CA PHE A 356 2.53 -28.47 -9.09
C PHE A 356 1.32 -29.18 -9.73
N ARG A 357 1.27 -29.20 -11.07
CA ARG A 357 0.35 -30.02 -11.89
C ARG A 357 1.10 -30.49 -13.15
N PRO A 358 0.65 -31.55 -13.83
CA PRO A 358 1.31 -32.05 -15.03
C PRO A 358 1.53 -30.94 -16.07
N GLY A 359 2.80 -30.57 -16.29
CA GLY A 359 3.19 -29.51 -17.22
C GLY A 359 2.96 -28.07 -16.75
N GLU A 360 2.51 -27.84 -15.51
CA GLU A 360 2.36 -26.51 -14.90
C GLU A 360 3.34 -26.35 -13.74
N TYR A 361 4.13 -25.26 -13.79
CA TYR A 361 5.17 -24.95 -12.82
C TYR A 361 4.82 -23.68 -12.06
N ILE A 362 5.14 -23.66 -10.77
CA ILE A 362 4.97 -22.48 -9.89
C ILE A 362 6.24 -22.28 -9.08
N ASP A 363 6.46 -21.07 -8.58
CA ASP A 363 7.57 -20.79 -7.66
C ASP A 363 7.50 -21.69 -6.41
N TYR A 364 8.64 -22.27 -6.00
CA TYR A 364 8.73 -23.23 -4.90
C TYR A 364 8.21 -22.68 -3.57
N THR A 365 8.28 -21.36 -3.36
CA THR A 365 7.80 -20.72 -2.13
C THR A 365 6.29 -20.86 -1.95
N HIS A 366 5.53 -21.18 -3.01
CA HIS A 366 4.10 -21.51 -2.88
C HIS A 366 3.83 -22.60 -1.84
N TYR A 367 4.67 -23.64 -1.80
CA TYR A 367 4.50 -24.74 -0.84
C TYR A 367 4.80 -24.32 0.59
N ILE A 368 5.67 -23.32 0.77
CA ILE A 368 5.93 -22.68 2.06
C ILE A 368 4.68 -21.89 2.50
N ASP A 369 4.11 -21.09 1.60
CA ASP A 369 2.93 -20.26 1.88
C ASP A 369 1.69 -21.09 2.29
N MET A 370 1.61 -22.37 1.88
CA MET A 370 0.47 -23.23 2.23
C MET A 370 0.52 -23.78 3.66
N HIS A 371 1.62 -23.58 4.38
CA HIS A 371 1.73 -23.99 5.78
C HIS A 371 1.04 -22.98 6.70
N GLN A 372 0.46 -23.49 7.78
CA GLN A 372 0.06 -22.68 8.92
C GLN A 372 1.27 -22.37 9.81
N ILE A 373 1.21 -21.28 10.56
CA ILE A 373 2.24 -20.98 11.56
C ILE A 373 2.29 -22.10 12.61
N GLY A 374 3.51 -22.50 12.99
CA GLY A 374 3.78 -23.61 13.88
C GLY A 374 3.99 -24.97 13.19
N GLU A 375 3.70 -25.09 11.89
CA GLU A 375 3.97 -26.31 11.13
C GLU A 375 5.45 -26.44 10.73
N ASP A 376 5.87 -27.68 10.47
CA ASP A 376 7.24 -28.01 10.06
C ASP A 376 7.37 -28.13 8.53
N LEU A 377 8.20 -27.27 7.94
CA LEU A 377 8.58 -27.31 6.55
C LEU A 377 9.72 -28.31 6.33
N LYS A 378 9.58 -29.22 5.36
CA LYS A 378 10.64 -30.20 5.02
C LYS A 378 11.43 -29.72 3.83
N VAL A 379 12.75 -29.65 4.00
CA VAL A 379 13.68 -29.15 2.98
C VAL A 379 14.76 -30.19 2.75
N LYS A 380 15.07 -30.49 1.48
CA LYS A 380 16.33 -31.17 1.14
C LYS A 380 17.33 -30.16 0.60
N ILE A 381 18.56 -30.27 1.08
CA ILE A 381 19.67 -29.45 0.63
C ILE A 381 20.85 -30.31 0.18
N ILE A 382 21.72 -29.75 -0.64
CA ILE A 382 23.08 -30.23 -0.86
C ILE A 382 24.03 -29.28 -0.13
N ARG A 383 24.83 -29.82 0.79
CA ARG A 383 25.93 -29.14 1.49
C ARG A 383 27.18 -29.99 1.36
N ASP A 384 28.29 -29.38 0.96
CA ASP A 384 29.56 -30.10 0.74
C ASP A 384 29.41 -31.34 -0.16
N LYS A 385 28.56 -31.22 -1.20
CA LYS A 385 28.21 -32.29 -2.16
C LYS A 385 27.50 -33.50 -1.53
N GLN A 386 26.94 -33.36 -0.34
CA GLN A 386 26.15 -34.37 0.35
C GLN A 386 24.72 -33.88 0.53
N GLU A 387 23.75 -34.76 0.29
CA GLU A 387 22.35 -34.46 0.56
C GLU A 387 22.05 -34.51 2.06
N GLN A 388 21.25 -33.56 2.53
CA GLN A 388 20.79 -33.46 3.91
C GLN A 388 19.30 -33.11 3.91
N ALA A 389 18.53 -33.79 4.77
CA ALA A 389 17.15 -33.42 5.05
C ALA A 389 17.10 -32.53 6.29
N ILE A 390 16.41 -31.40 6.18
CA ILE A 390 16.24 -30.39 7.22
C ILE A 390 14.75 -30.19 7.46
N SER A 391 14.39 -29.97 8.73
CA SER A 391 13.05 -29.56 9.13
C SER A 391 13.12 -28.18 9.79
N LEU A 392 12.31 -27.26 9.29
CA LEU A 392 12.22 -25.87 9.73
C LEU A 392 10.83 -25.64 10.32
N ASN A 393 10.75 -25.28 11.61
CA ASN A 393 9.48 -24.95 12.24
C ASN A 393 9.10 -23.49 11.92
N LEU A 394 7.95 -23.26 11.28
CA LEU A 394 7.56 -21.93 10.82
C LEU A 394 6.90 -21.12 11.94
N GLU A 395 7.70 -20.55 12.83
CA GLU A 395 7.21 -19.97 14.09
C GLU A 395 6.54 -18.60 13.97
N LYS A 396 6.91 -17.79 12.97
CA LYS A 396 6.51 -16.38 12.85
C LYS A 396 6.40 -15.93 11.40
N PRO A 397 5.62 -14.88 11.10
CA PRO A 397 5.55 -14.32 9.77
C PRO A 397 6.80 -13.54 9.39
N GLY A 398 7.05 -13.41 8.08
CA GLY A 398 8.29 -12.85 7.52
C GLY A 398 8.57 -11.43 7.97
N LYS A 399 7.52 -10.61 8.10
CA LYS A 399 7.58 -9.23 8.60
C LYS A 399 8.23 -9.09 9.98
N GLU A 400 8.25 -10.15 10.80
CA GLU A 400 8.91 -10.11 12.11
C GLU A 400 10.44 -10.08 12.01
N TYR A 401 11.00 -10.50 10.88
CA TYR A 401 12.45 -10.56 10.63
C TYR A 401 12.97 -9.35 9.84
N LEU A 402 12.13 -8.34 9.60
CA LEU A 402 12.45 -7.10 8.92
C LEU A 402 12.63 -5.96 9.92
N LEU A 403 13.73 -5.20 9.79
CA LEU A 403 13.96 -4.01 10.62
C LEU A 403 12.98 -2.90 10.27
N VAL A 404 12.75 -2.67 8.98
CA VAL A 404 11.70 -1.79 8.47
C VAL A 404 10.45 -2.62 8.25
N LYS A 405 9.44 -2.39 9.08
CA LYS A 405 8.16 -3.12 8.99
C LYS A 405 7.40 -2.70 7.72
N PRO A 406 6.62 -3.60 7.10
CA PRO A 406 5.76 -3.28 5.95
C PRO A 406 4.66 -2.28 6.35
N ASN A 407 3.81 -1.91 5.38
CA ASN A 407 2.69 -0.99 5.61
C ASN A 407 1.80 -1.48 6.77
N GLN A 408 1.34 -0.55 7.59
CA GLN A 408 0.58 -0.79 8.81
C GLN A 408 -0.86 -0.31 8.63
N TYR A 409 -1.83 -1.18 8.90
CA TYR A 409 -3.25 -0.92 8.72
C TYR A 409 -4.00 -0.97 10.06
N ASP A 410 -5.24 -0.46 10.07
CA ASP A 410 -6.20 -0.56 11.18
C ASP A 410 -5.72 0.06 12.50
N LYS A 411 -4.72 0.94 12.44
CA LYS A 411 -4.18 1.63 13.62
C LYS A 411 -3.66 3.02 13.28
N GLN A 412 -3.65 3.87 14.30
CA GLN A 412 -2.97 5.15 14.23
C GLN A 412 -1.45 4.93 14.10
N PRO A 413 -0.74 5.61 13.18
CA PRO A 413 0.71 5.58 13.15
C PRO A 413 1.32 6.11 14.46
N SER A 414 2.32 5.40 14.98
CA SER A 414 3.01 5.81 16.20
C SER A 414 3.80 7.10 15.96
N TYR A 415 3.69 8.07 16.86
CA TYR A 415 4.44 9.32 16.79
C TYR A 415 4.68 9.92 18.16
N PHE A 416 5.71 10.75 18.25
CA PHE A 416 6.01 11.55 19.42
C PHE A 416 6.56 12.92 19.01
N ILE A 417 6.09 13.97 19.68
CA ILE A 417 6.49 15.36 19.47
C ILE A 417 7.15 15.85 20.75
N TYR A 418 8.38 16.35 20.65
CA TYR A 418 9.07 16.95 21.78
C TYR A 418 9.80 18.22 21.36
N GLY A 419 9.48 19.37 21.95
CA GLY A 419 10.05 20.66 21.57
C GLY A 419 9.79 21.05 20.10
N GLY A 420 8.71 20.53 19.51
CA GLY A 420 8.37 20.70 18.09
C GLY A 420 9.05 19.71 17.14
N PHE A 421 10.00 18.88 17.59
CA PHE A 421 10.58 17.82 16.77
C PHE A 421 9.63 16.63 16.69
N VAL A 422 9.35 16.13 15.48
CA VAL A 422 8.39 15.04 15.24
C VAL A 422 9.14 13.75 14.94
N PHE A 423 8.91 12.73 15.77
CA PHE A 423 9.57 11.43 15.69
C PHE A 423 8.58 10.32 15.41
N MET A 424 9.02 9.31 14.65
CA MET A 424 8.25 8.13 14.29
C MET A 424 9.17 6.89 14.23
N PRO A 425 8.64 5.66 14.40
CA PRO A 425 9.35 4.47 13.97
C PRO A 425 9.40 4.46 12.43
N LEU A 426 10.52 4.05 11.86
CA LEU A 426 10.67 3.87 10.42
C LEU A 426 9.96 2.58 9.98
N ASN A 427 8.99 2.73 9.09
CA ASN A 427 8.29 1.63 8.42
C ASN A 427 8.04 2.00 6.95
N GLN A 428 7.41 1.10 6.19
CA GLN A 428 7.14 1.30 4.77
C GLN A 428 6.20 2.49 4.52
N ASP A 429 5.19 2.73 5.37
CA ASP A 429 4.29 3.88 5.21
C ASP A 429 5.04 5.20 5.27
N VAL A 430 5.95 5.33 6.25
CA VAL A 430 6.78 6.53 6.42
C VAL A 430 7.70 6.70 5.21
N ILE A 431 8.30 5.63 4.68
CA ILE A 431 9.14 5.66 3.48
C ILE A 431 8.35 6.10 2.25
N ASP A 432 7.16 5.53 2.04
CA ASP A 432 6.29 5.82 0.89
C ASP A 432 5.83 7.28 0.89
N ALA A 433 5.70 7.89 2.08
CA ALA A 433 5.31 9.28 2.25
C ALA A 433 6.49 10.28 2.13
N MET A 434 7.74 9.84 2.04
CA MET A 434 8.90 10.75 1.92
C MET A 434 9.03 11.35 0.52
N ASP A 435 9.38 12.63 0.47
CA ASP A 435 9.87 13.27 -0.75
C ASP A 435 11.31 12.85 -1.06
N GLY A 436 11.41 11.73 -1.79
CA GLY A 436 12.69 11.10 -2.09
C GLY A 436 13.21 10.26 -0.92
N LEU A 437 13.85 9.14 -1.23
CA LEU A 437 14.36 8.20 -0.25
C LEU A 437 15.87 8.40 -0.06
N PRO A 438 16.34 8.90 1.10
CA PRO A 438 17.77 8.93 1.41
C PRO A 438 18.37 7.52 1.31
N ALA A 439 19.52 7.39 0.64
CA ALA A 439 20.14 6.09 0.38
C ALA A 439 20.38 5.27 1.65
N ARG A 440 20.72 5.93 2.76
CA ARG A 440 20.92 5.29 4.07
C ARG A 440 19.62 4.68 4.62
N ILE A 441 18.50 5.39 4.51
CA ILE A 441 17.19 4.88 4.92
C ILE A 441 16.78 3.72 4.02
N GLY A 442 17.00 3.85 2.70
CA GLY A 442 16.73 2.76 1.75
C GLY A 442 17.52 1.48 2.05
N ALA A 443 18.77 1.59 2.51
CA ALA A 443 19.58 0.43 2.88
C ALA A 443 18.98 -0.38 4.05
N LEU A 444 18.34 0.30 5.01
CA LEU A 444 17.71 -0.36 6.18
C LEU A 444 16.57 -1.29 5.79
N THR A 445 15.95 -1.13 4.62
CA THR A 445 14.87 -2.00 4.13
C THR A 445 15.35 -3.44 3.88
N TYR A 446 16.66 -3.66 3.75
CA TYR A 446 17.27 -4.98 3.56
C TYR A 446 17.83 -5.57 4.87
N GLU A 447 17.80 -4.81 5.95
CA GLU A 447 18.36 -5.20 7.26
C GLU A 447 17.34 -5.95 8.11
N SER A 448 17.87 -6.74 9.04
CA SER A 448 17.09 -7.50 10.02
C SER A 448 17.28 -6.90 11.41
N PRO A 449 16.28 -7.01 12.29
CA PRO A 449 16.42 -6.56 13.66
C PRO A 449 17.45 -7.43 14.39
N ASP A 450 18.12 -6.86 15.38
CA ASP A 450 19.04 -7.56 16.28
C ASP A 450 18.85 -7.11 17.74
N GLU A 451 19.71 -7.61 18.64
CA GLU A 451 19.65 -7.31 20.08
C GLU A 451 19.84 -5.83 20.39
N ASN A 452 20.55 -5.10 19.53
CA ASN A 452 20.87 -3.68 19.68
C ASN A 452 19.88 -2.76 18.97
N ARG A 453 19.21 -3.26 17.92
CA ARG A 453 18.25 -2.46 17.12
C ARG A 453 17.11 -3.33 16.60
N SER A 454 15.93 -3.16 17.18
CA SER A 454 14.70 -3.81 16.72
C SER A 454 13.81 -2.89 15.88
N GLU A 455 13.95 -1.57 16.03
CA GLU A 455 13.31 -0.57 15.15
C GLU A 455 14.26 0.61 14.93
N ALA A 456 14.14 1.27 13.77
CA ALA A 456 14.82 2.54 13.52
C ALA A 456 13.92 3.71 13.90
N VAL A 457 14.48 4.74 14.55
CA VAL A 457 13.76 5.96 14.90
C VAL A 457 14.14 7.07 13.92
N ILE A 458 13.14 7.73 13.35
CA ILE A 458 13.34 8.83 12.42
C ILE A 458 12.67 10.10 12.95
N MET A 459 13.37 11.22 12.83
CA MET A 459 12.78 12.54 12.93
C MET A 459 12.29 12.96 11.55
N THR A 460 10.98 12.97 11.35
CA THR A 460 10.38 13.22 10.04
C THR A 460 10.40 14.71 9.69
N LYS A 461 10.13 15.58 10.66
CA LYS A 461 10.11 17.04 10.48
C LYS A 461 10.24 17.79 11.80
N VAL A 462 10.42 19.11 11.69
CA VAL A 462 10.38 20.05 12.81
C VAL A 462 9.18 20.98 12.64
N LEU A 463 8.43 21.21 13.72
CA LEU A 463 7.38 22.23 13.85
C LEU A 463 8.03 23.54 14.32
N PRO A 464 8.12 24.58 13.46
CA PRO A 464 8.87 25.78 13.78
C PRO A 464 8.43 26.53 15.05
N ALA A 465 9.38 26.72 15.95
CA ALA A 465 9.26 27.48 17.19
C ALA A 465 10.58 28.18 17.53
N ASP A 466 10.55 29.11 18.48
CA ASP A 466 11.76 29.84 18.88
C ASP A 466 12.81 28.92 19.51
N ILE A 467 12.39 27.84 20.18
CA ILE A 467 13.26 26.88 20.87
C ILE A 467 14.02 25.94 19.93
N ASN A 468 13.61 25.83 18.66
CA ASN A 468 14.18 24.92 17.68
C ASN A 468 14.65 25.68 16.42
N LYS A 469 15.07 26.93 16.60
CA LYS A 469 15.71 27.75 15.56
C LYS A 469 16.87 27.01 14.93
N ASP A 470 17.08 27.32 13.65
CA ASP A 470 18.04 26.70 12.75
C ASP A 470 17.75 25.24 12.38
N TYR A 471 16.95 24.50 13.15
CA TYR A 471 16.55 23.11 12.80
C TYR A 471 15.32 23.02 11.88
N HIS A 472 14.66 24.13 11.51
CA HIS A 472 13.38 24.11 10.78
C HIS A 472 13.43 23.45 9.38
N HIS A 473 14.63 23.33 8.81
CA HIS A 473 14.85 22.72 7.51
C HIS A 473 15.17 21.22 7.60
N ASP A 474 15.39 20.71 8.81
CA ASP A 474 15.73 19.33 9.04
C ASP A 474 14.51 18.43 8.87
N SER A 475 14.69 17.37 8.10
CA SER A 475 13.66 16.36 7.84
C SER A 475 14.31 15.02 7.53
N ASN A 476 13.56 13.95 7.78
CA ASN A 476 13.97 12.57 7.52
C ASN A 476 15.34 12.19 8.11
N LEU A 477 15.65 12.68 9.32
CA LEU A 477 16.91 12.37 10.01
C LEU A 477 16.79 11.09 10.83
N LEU A 478 17.67 10.14 10.57
CA LEU A 478 17.77 8.89 11.32
C LEU A 478 18.45 9.15 12.67
N ILE A 479 17.73 8.91 13.76
CA ILE A 479 18.24 9.12 15.13
C ILE A 479 18.80 7.81 15.66
N GLU A 480 20.07 7.82 16.05
CA GLU A 480 20.82 6.63 16.42
C GLU A 480 21.14 6.62 17.92
N LYS A 481 21.37 7.81 18.49
CA LYS A 481 21.65 7.96 19.92
C LYS A 481 20.87 9.08 20.58
N ILE A 482 20.69 8.92 21.88
CA ILE A 482 20.23 9.94 22.81
C ILE A 482 21.21 10.04 23.98
N ASN A 483 21.75 11.23 24.22
CA ASN A 483 22.75 11.51 25.26
C ASN A 483 23.94 10.54 25.22
N GLY A 484 24.40 10.15 24.03
CA GLY A 484 25.49 9.20 23.82
C GLY A 484 25.11 7.71 23.92
N GLU A 485 23.85 7.38 24.26
CA GLU A 485 23.35 6.01 24.36
C GLU A 485 22.59 5.59 23.09
N ASN A 486 22.83 4.37 22.61
CA ASN A 486 22.12 3.82 21.45
C ASN A 486 20.61 3.61 21.72
N ILE A 487 19.82 3.63 20.66
CA ILE A 487 18.38 3.42 20.69
C ILE A 487 18.04 2.06 20.08
N ARG A 488 17.38 1.18 20.84
CA ARG A 488 16.93 -0.12 20.33
C ARG A 488 15.63 -0.03 19.52
N ASN A 489 14.69 0.79 19.96
CA ASN A 489 13.39 0.96 19.34
C ASN A 489 12.68 2.25 19.75
N PHE A 490 11.50 2.49 19.16
CA PHE A 490 10.77 3.74 19.35
C PHE A 490 10.20 3.92 20.76
N ALA A 491 9.74 2.83 21.38
CA ALA A 491 9.26 2.87 22.77
C ALA A 491 10.39 3.22 23.76
N GLU A 492 11.58 2.65 23.58
CA GLU A 492 12.76 2.98 24.38
C GLU A 492 13.21 4.43 24.16
N PHE A 493 13.24 4.89 22.91
CA PHE A 493 13.52 6.29 22.58
C PHE A 493 12.59 7.24 23.34
N PHE A 494 11.28 6.98 23.28
CA PHE A 494 10.28 7.74 24.01
C PHE A 494 10.54 7.73 25.53
N GLN A 495 10.80 6.56 26.12
CA GLN A 495 11.09 6.44 27.56
C GLN A 495 12.37 7.19 27.98
N LYS A 496 13.44 7.13 27.17
CA LYS A 496 14.69 7.85 27.44
C LYS A 496 14.49 9.36 27.41
N ILE A 497 13.71 9.90 26.46
CA ILE A 497 13.35 11.34 26.47
C ILE A 497 12.55 11.69 27.72
N GLN A 498 11.53 10.91 28.07
CA GLN A 498 10.66 11.22 29.20
C GLN A 498 11.36 11.12 30.56
N SER A 499 12.33 10.21 30.70
CA SER A 499 13.08 10.00 31.94
C SER A 499 14.37 10.83 32.03
N ALA A 500 14.72 11.59 30.98
CA ALA A 500 15.93 12.40 30.96
C ALA A 500 15.92 13.42 32.11
N SER A 501 16.97 13.36 32.95
CA SER A 501 17.16 14.26 34.09
C SER A 501 18.06 15.47 33.79
N SER A 502 18.84 15.40 32.71
CA SER A 502 19.78 16.42 32.25
C SER A 502 19.08 17.71 31.79
N ASP A 503 19.80 18.83 31.81
CA ASP A 503 19.27 20.10 31.27
C ASP A 503 19.14 20.07 29.75
N PHE A 504 19.99 19.30 29.07
CA PHE A 504 19.97 19.10 27.61
C PHE A 504 19.67 17.65 27.26
N ILE A 505 18.94 17.46 26.17
CA ILE A 505 18.80 16.20 25.45
C ILE A 505 19.55 16.35 24.13
N THR A 506 20.55 15.51 23.90
CA THR A 506 21.31 15.49 22.65
C THR A 506 20.89 14.27 21.84
N LEU A 507 20.32 14.49 20.66
CA LEU A 507 20.04 13.44 19.69
C LEU A 507 21.14 13.44 18.64
N GLU A 508 21.63 12.27 18.27
CA GLU A 508 22.74 12.13 17.34
C GLU A 508 22.32 11.24 16.17
N THR A 509 22.58 11.73 14.96
CA THR A 509 22.53 10.91 13.75
C THR A 509 23.86 10.15 13.62
N ALA A 510 23.92 9.15 12.75
CA ALA A 510 25.16 8.42 12.54
C ALA A 510 26.12 9.03 11.49
N ASP A 511 25.92 10.29 11.12
CA ASP A 511 26.95 11.17 10.53
C ASP A 511 27.37 12.26 11.53
N ASP A 512 27.14 12.02 12.82
CA ASP A 512 27.51 12.88 13.95
C ASP A 512 26.81 14.25 13.95
N TYR A 513 25.75 14.44 13.15
CA TYR A 513 24.89 15.61 13.26
C TYR A 513 24.12 15.54 14.59
N GLN A 514 24.11 16.65 15.31
CA GLN A 514 23.54 16.73 16.65
C GLN A 514 22.37 17.69 16.68
N ILE A 515 21.29 17.25 17.32
CA ILE A 515 20.17 18.10 17.72
C ILE A 515 20.23 18.21 19.24
N VAL A 516 20.45 19.43 19.74
CA VAL A 516 20.50 19.70 21.18
C VAL A 516 19.23 20.43 21.59
N ILE A 517 18.47 19.83 22.50
CA ILE A 517 17.20 20.33 22.99
C ILE A 517 17.34 20.69 24.48
N GLU A 518 17.07 21.94 24.84
CA GLU A 518 16.98 22.32 26.25
C GLU A 518 15.65 21.79 26.82
N ARG A 519 15.74 20.85 27.76
CA ARG A 519 14.61 20.05 28.24
C ARG A 519 13.52 20.91 28.91
N LYS A 520 13.92 21.86 29.75
CA LYS A 520 12.98 22.72 30.51
C LYS A 520 12.21 23.65 29.58
N GLU A 521 12.91 24.32 28.66
CA GLU A 521 12.28 25.15 27.63
C GLU A 521 11.39 24.36 26.68
N ALA A 522 11.80 23.16 26.26
CA ALA A 522 10.98 22.28 25.44
C ALA A 522 9.66 21.94 26.14
N LEU A 523 9.71 21.53 27.41
CA LEU A 523 8.51 21.22 28.20
C LEU A 523 7.63 22.46 28.42
N ALA A 524 8.22 23.61 28.72
CA ALA A 524 7.48 24.85 28.95
C ALA A 524 6.77 25.37 27.68
N ASN A 525 7.39 25.21 26.51
CA ASN A 525 6.86 25.70 25.24
C ASN A 525 6.01 24.66 24.49
N GLN A 526 6.08 23.37 24.84
CA GLN A 526 5.34 22.30 24.18
C GLN A 526 3.84 22.62 24.01
N PRO A 527 3.07 23.06 25.04
CA PRO A 527 1.64 23.33 24.86
C PRO A 527 1.36 24.45 23.83
N ASN A 528 2.21 25.47 23.79
CA ASN A 528 2.08 26.58 22.84
C ASN A 528 2.39 26.13 21.41
N ILE A 529 3.39 25.28 21.23
CA ILE A 529 3.74 24.70 19.92
C ILE A 529 2.56 23.86 19.42
N LEU A 530 2.09 22.90 20.23
CA LEU A 530 0.96 22.04 19.84
C LEU A 530 -0.28 22.87 19.48
N SER A 531 -0.62 23.87 20.31
CA SER A 531 -1.76 24.75 20.06
C SER A 531 -1.60 25.57 18.76
N ARG A 532 -0.39 26.05 18.44
CA ARG A 532 -0.11 26.79 17.19
C ARG A 532 -0.38 25.95 15.94
N TYR A 533 -0.09 24.66 16.01
CA TYR A 533 -0.25 23.71 14.90
C TYR A 533 -1.56 22.92 14.94
N GLY A 534 -2.47 23.23 15.89
CA GLY A 534 -3.75 22.53 16.01
C GLY A 534 -3.64 21.08 16.48
N ILE A 535 -2.54 20.72 17.14
CA ILE A 535 -2.25 19.36 17.57
C ILE A 535 -2.78 19.15 18.99
N THR A 536 -3.58 18.12 19.20
CA THR A 536 -4.28 17.86 20.48
C THR A 536 -3.47 17.02 21.46
N SER A 537 -2.51 16.25 20.96
CA SER A 537 -1.64 15.41 21.78
C SER A 537 -0.22 15.41 21.22
N ASP A 538 0.78 15.36 22.08
CA ASP A 538 2.17 15.23 21.67
C ASP A 538 2.56 13.80 21.28
N ARG A 539 1.68 12.81 21.45
CA ARG A 539 2.01 11.41 21.20
C ARG A 539 0.81 10.57 20.81
N SER A 540 1.06 9.51 20.06
CA SER A 540 0.06 8.50 19.69
C SER A 540 -0.45 7.70 20.90
N LYS A 541 -1.65 7.09 20.75
CA LYS A 541 -2.36 6.39 21.83
C LYS A 541 -1.56 5.23 22.45
N ASP A 542 -0.79 4.51 21.64
CA ASP A 542 0.10 3.43 22.07
C ASP A 542 1.18 3.93 23.05
N LEU A 543 1.76 5.10 22.80
CA LEU A 543 2.74 5.71 23.71
C LEU A 543 2.10 6.28 24.98
N GLN A 544 0.85 6.75 24.91
CA GLN A 544 0.11 7.21 26.10
C GLN A 544 -0.14 6.06 27.09
N ALA A 545 -0.24 4.82 26.58
CA ALA A 545 -0.44 3.63 27.42
C ALA A 545 0.84 3.20 28.17
N ILE A 546 2.02 3.69 27.78
CA ILE A 546 3.29 3.38 28.45
C ILE A 546 3.39 4.17 29.77
N PRO A 547 3.48 3.50 30.94
CA PRO A 547 3.62 4.19 32.22
C PRO A 547 4.87 5.07 32.22
N THR A 548 4.69 6.37 32.39
CA THR A 548 5.81 7.32 32.47
C THR A 548 6.07 7.67 33.93
N ALA A 549 7.34 7.65 34.38
CA ALA A 549 7.71 8.02 35.75
C ALA A 549 7.23 9.43 36.16
N VAL A 550 7.12 10.34 35.17
CA VAL A 550 6.65 11.73 35.35
C VAL A 550 5.15 11.82 35.72
N ALA A 551 4.34 10.79 35.40
CA ALA A 551 2.91 10.80 35.74
C ALA A 551 2.62 10.61 37.24
N GLN A 552 3.62 10.25 38.05
CA GLN A 552 3.47 10.12 39.50
C GLN A 552 3.70 11.43 40.28
N GLU A 553 4.31 12.46 39.68
CA GLU A 553 4.55 13.73 40.39
C GLU A 553 3.34 14.69 40.37
N ASN A 554 2.39 14.50 39.45
CA ASN A 554 1.20 15.37 39.32
C ASN A 554 -0.12 14.75 39.78
N LYS A 555 -0.08 13.69 40.60
CA LYS A 555 -1.27 13.21 41.31
C LYS A 555 -1.39 13.97 42.64
N PRO A 556 -2.50 14.69 42.92
CA PRO A 556 -2.69 15.29 44.24
C PRO A 556 -2.64 14.19 45.29
N ALA A 557 -1.84 14.39 46.34
CA ALA A 557 -1.75 13.45 47.45
C ALA A 557 -3.16 13.17 48.03
N PRO A 558 -3.49 11.92 48.36
CA PRO A 558 -4.76 11.61 48.99
C PRO A 558 -4.84 12.34 50.33
N ALA A 559 -5.93 13.08 50.54
CA ALA A 559 -6.20 13.76 51.79
C ALA A 559 -6.14 12.76 52.96
N ALA A 560 -5.24 13.02 53.91
CA ALA A 560 -5.11 12.25 55.14
C ALA A 560 -6.46 12.25 55.88
N GLY A 561 -6.87 11.04 56.29
CA GLY A 561 -8.21 10.75 56.79
C GLY A 561 -8.61 11.55 58.03
N ILE A 562 -9.86 12.00 58.01
CA ILE A 562 -10.61 12.34 59.23
C ILE A 562 -11.47 11.11 59.54
N ALA A 563 -11.27 10.57 60.74
CA ALA A 563 -11.97 9.42 61.28
C ALA A 563 -13.48 9.66 61.35
N ALA A 564 -14.25 8.68 60.87
CA ALA A 564 -15.70 8.64 61.00
C ALA A 564 -16.12 8.37 62.46
N GLN A 565 -17.02 9.20 62.99
CA GLN A 565 -17.85 8.88 64.16
C GLN A 565 -19.24 8.40 63.69
N PRO A 566 -19.92 7.54 64.49
CA PRO A 566 -21.07 6.79 64.02
C PRO A 566 -22.38 7.60 64.06
N ALA A 567 -23.28 7.25 63.15
CA ALA A 567 -24.58 7.85 62.95
C ALA A 567 -25.53 7.72 64.16
N VAL A 568 -26.27 8.80 64.45
CA VAL A 568 -27.49 8.78 65.26
C VAL A 568 -28.60 9.50 64.50
N THR A 569 -29.78 8.89 64.61
CA THR A 569 -31.10 9.01 63.97
C THR A 569 -31.72 10.41 63.68
N PRO A 570 -32.72 10.47 62.78
CA PRO A 570 -33.35 11.70 62.31
C PRO A 570 -34.57 12.11 63.17
N ALA A 571 -34.82 13.42 63.27
CA ALA A 571 -36.07 13.98 63.77
C ALA A 571 -36.50 15.21 62.94
N THR A 572 -37.57 14.98 62.18
CA THR A 572 -38.76 15.79 61.87
C THR A 572 -38.68 17.32 61.68
N PRO A 573 -39.34 17.87 60.62
CA PRO A 573 -39.32 19.29 60.24
C PRO A 573 -40.48 20.09 60.85
N ILE A 574 -40.48 21.44 60.70
CA ILE A 574 -41.66 22.34 60.57
C ILE A 574 -41.20 23.80 60.30
N PRO A 575 -42.03 24.66 59.68
CA PRO A 575 -41.70 25.54 58.55
C PRO A 575 -41.92 27.04 58.84
N THR A 576 -41.74 27.90 57.82
CA THR A 576 -42.57 29.11 57.48
C THR A 576 -41.94 29.84 56.27
N ASP A 577 -42.69 30.00 55.17
CA ASP A 577 -43.44 31.21 54.73
C ASP A 577 -42.55 32.44 54.44
N ALA A 578 -42.79 33.33 53.48
CA ALA A 578 -43.62 33.47 52.28
C ALA A 578 -43.28 34.88 51.72
N ASN A 579 -43.41 35.10 50.41
CA ASN A 579 -43.55 36.41 49.73
C ASN A 579 -42.39 37.44 49.86
N ALA A 580 -42.16 38.40 48.96
CA ALA A 580 -42.56 38.71 47.60
C ALA A 580 -41.76 39.97 47.18
N GLN A 581 -41.84 40.28 45.87
CA GLN A 581 -41.68 41.60 45.24
C GLN A 581 -40.36 41.93 44.54
N ALA A 582 -40.55 42.23 43.27
CA ALA A 582 -39.65 42.80 42.29
C ALA A 582 -39.36 44.28 42.56
N GLN A 583 -38.23 44.79 42.05
CA GLN A 583 -38.19 46.00 41.21
C GLN A 583 -36.79 46.29 40.62
N THR A 584 -36.81 46.66 39.34
CA THR A 584 -35.98 47.65 38.61
C THR A 584 -34.52 47.37 38.22
N GLN A 585 -34.34 47.30 36.89
CA GLN A 585 -33.16 47.59 36.06
C GLN A 585 -32.71 49.06 36.16
N PRO A 586 -31.48 49.43 35.76
CA PRO A 586 -31.28 49.93 34.39
C PRO A 586 -29.94 49.56 33.71
N ALA A 587 -29.88 49.77 32.40
CA ALA A 587 -28.80 49.44 31.47
C ALA A 587 -27.75 50.57 31.28
N ALA A 588 -26.52 50.13 30.97
CA ALA A 588 -25.38 50.71 30.21
C ALA A 588 -25.05 52.23 30.20
N PRO A 589 -23.73 52.55 30.10
CA PRO A 589 -23.27 53.31 28.91
C PRO A 589 -21.95 52.80 28.28
N PRO A 590 -21.60 53.24 27.05
CA PRO A 590 -20.50 52.71 26.22
C PRO A 590 -19.24 53.61 26.09
N ALA A 591 -18.13 52.96 25.68
CA ALA A 591 -16.90 53.42 24.98
C ALA A 591 -16.06 54.62 25.49
N PRO A 592 -14.75 54.66 25.14
CA PRO A 592 -14.33 55.66 24.16
C PRO A 592 -13.34 55.17 23.09
N GLU A 593 -13.31 55.91 21.98
CA GLU A 593 -12.49 55.74 20.77
C GLU A 593 -11.40 56.83 20.66
N LEU A 594 -10.30 56.48 19.98
CA LEU A 594 -9.41 57.31 19.11
C LEU A 594 -8.33 58.24 19.75
N PRO A 595 -7.15 58.47 19.10
CA PRO A 595 -7.06 58.96 17.71
C PRO A 595 -5.99 58.36 16.77
N ALA A 596 -6.24 58.58 15.47
CA ALA A 596 -5.31 58.45 14.36
C ALA A 596 -4.59 59.78 14.06
N GLN A 597 -3.34 59.72 13.60
CA GLN A 597 -2.79 60.38 12.39
C GLN A 597 -1.25 60.50 12.45
N ALA A 598 -0.56 60.06 11.39
CA ALA A 598 0.37 60.83 10.55
C ALA A 598 1.42 59.94 9.85
N GLN A 599 1.42 59.95 8.51
CA GLN A 599 2.57 59.57 7.69
C GLN A 599 3.69 60.61 7.82
N PRO A 600 4.94 60.23 7.50
CA PRO A 600 5.67 61.08 6.55
C PRO A 600 6.45 60.31 5.48
N ALA A 601 6.31 60.84 4.26
CA ALA A 601 7.32 61.27 3.29
C ALA A 601 8.64 60.49 3.06
N SER A 602 8.99 60.52 1.79
CA SER A 602 10.10 59.94 1.03
C SER A 602 11.47 60.66 1.16
N SER A 603 12.51 59.91 0.72
CA SER A 603 13.83 60.33 0.19
C SER A 603 14.98 60.53 1.22
N PRO A 604 16.29 60.33 0.87
CA PRO A 604 16.90 60.46 -0.46
C PRO A 604 17.98 59.40 -0.86
N THR A 605 18.46 59.56 -2.09
CA THR A 605 19.51 58.81 -2.80
C THR A 605 20.88 59.55 -2.75
N ILE A 606 21.99 58.80 -2.91
CA ILE A 606 23.38 59.17 -3.41
C ILE A 606 24.43 59.58 -2.33
N PRO A 607 25.79 59.35 -2.43
CA PRO A 607 26.67 58.60 -3.39
C PRO A 607 27.75 57.61 -2.82
N GLY A 608 28.20 56.64 -3.63
CA GLY A 608 29.62 56.44 -4.03
C GLY A 608 30.68 55.71 -3.16
N THR A 609 31.08 54.49 -3.61
CA THR A 609 32.46 53.87 -3.74
C THR A 609 33.33 53.60 -2.48
N PRO A 610 34.28 52.61 -2.44
CA PRO A 610 34.87 51.85 -3.56
C PRO A 610 34.95 50.31 -3.42
N ALA A 611 35.36 49.70 -4.54
CA ALA A 611 35.62 48.29 -4.76
C ALA A 611 36.57 47.65 -3.73
N GLN A 612 36.25 46.41 -3.32
CA GLN A 612 37.21 45.48 -2.73
C GLN A 612 37.20 44.16 -3.50
N ALA A 613 38.41 43.69 -3.76
CA ALA A 613 38.77 42.59 -4.63
C ALA A 613 38.35 41.22 -4.08
N GLN A 614 38.01 40.32 -5.00
CA GLN A 614 37.91 38.88 -4.75
C GLN A 614 39.28 38.31 -4.33
N PRO A 615 39.36 37.44 -3.31
CA PRO A 615 40.55 36.63 -3.09
C PRO A 615 40.57 35.43 -4.04
N ALA A 616 41.73 35.20 -4.63
CA ALA A 616 42.05 34.09 -5.52
C ALA A 616 42.05 32.74 -4.79
N ALA A 617 41.63 31.69 -5.49
CA ALA A 617 41.70 30.30 -5.05
C ALA A 617 43.16 29.81 -4.88
N PRO A 618 43.46 28.94 -3.90
CA PRO A 618 44.81 28.44 -3.70
C PRO A 618 45.17 27.33 -4.71
N VAL A 619 46.39 27.44 -5.24
CA VAL A 619 47.07 26.47 -6.11
C VAL A 619 47.64 25.34 -5.25
N MET A 620 47.31 24.08 -5.58
CA MET A 620 47.92 22.88 -5.00
C MET A 620 49.20 22.48 -5.77
N PRO A 621 50.29 22.05 -5.09
CA PRO A 621 51.52 21.60 -5.74
C PRO A 621 51.44 20.15 -6.22
N GLY A 622 52.10 19.87 -7.34
CA GLY A 622 52.04 18.61 -8.08
C GLY A 622 52.76 17.41 -7.44
N ILE A 623 52.32 16.22 -7.84
CA ILE A 623 52.94 14.92 -7.58
C ILE A 623 53.18 14.24 -8.94
N PRO A 624 54.35 13.58 -9.17
CA PRO A 624 54.82 13.18 -10.50
C PRO A 624 54.17 11.89 -11.01
N THR A 625 53.88 11.88 -12.31
CA THR A 625 53.36 10.76 -13.10
C THR A 625 54.41 9.67 -13.28
N GLN A 626 54.14 8.44 -12.82
CA GLN A 626 54.85 7.24 -13.28
C GLN A 626 54.14 6.64 -14.50
N ALA A 627 54.94 6.28 -15.51
CA ALA A 627 54.52 5.70 -16.77
C ALA A 627 54.08 4.23 -16.62
N GLN A 628 52.95 3.86 -17.22
CA GLN A 628 52.59 2.48 -17.52
C GLN A 628 52.96 2.13 -18.98
N PRO A 629 53.40 0.89 -19.26
CA PRO A 629 53.80 0.46 -20.59
C PRO A 629 52.60 0.18 -21.50
N THR A 630 52.75 0.53 -22.77
CA THR A 630 51.82 0.32 -23.87
C THR A 630 51.71 -1.16 -24.26
N ALA A 631 50.48 -1.69 -24.30
CA ALA A 631 50.15 -2.99 -24.90
C ALA A 631 49.85 -2.81 -26.42
N PRO A 632 50.20 -3.77 -27.29
CA PRO A 632 49.99 -3.65 -28.73
C PRO A 632 48.53 -3.89 -29.14
N ALA A 633 48.09 -3.17 -30.17
CA ALA A 633 46.75 -3.25 -30.74
C ALA A 633 46.49 -4.61 -31.43
N ILE A 634 45.35 -5.23 -31.11
CA ILE A 634 44.81 -6.42 -31.79
C ILE A 634 43.80 -5.95 -32.85
N PRO A 635 43.83 -6.43 -34.11
CA PRO A 635 42.88 -6.02 -35.13
C PRO A 635 41.48 -6.62 -34.90
N LEU A 636 40.44 -5.81 -35.12
CA LEU A 636 39.04 -6.24 -35.14
C LEU A 636 38.77 -7.18 -36.33
N PRO A 637 37.97 -8.25 -36.18
CA PRO A 637 37.53 -9.08 -37.30
C PRO A 637 36.45 -8.37 -38.16
N PRO A 638 36.38 -8.66 -39.47
CA PRO A 638 35.41 -8.06 -40.39
C PRO A 638 33.97 -8.57 -40.18
N PRO A 639 32.95 -7.84 -40.67
CA PRO A 639 31.53 -8.11 -40.42
C PRO A 639 31.02 -9.38 -41.11
N VAL A 640 30.16 -10.13 -40.42
CA VAL A 640 29.48 -11.32 -40.94
C VAL A 640 28.27 -10.89 -41.79
N GLN A 641 28.29 -11.24 -43.09
CA GLN A 641 27.14 -11.13 -43.98
C GLN A 641 26.21 -12.36 -43.81
N PRO A 642 24.87 -12.20 -43.92
CA PRO A 642 23.95 -13.33 -43.91
C PRO A 642 24.07 -14.14 -45.21
N GLN A 643 24.41 -15.42 -45.08
CA GLN A 643 24.45 -16.35 -46.21
C GLN A 643 23.05 -16.85 -46.57
N ALA A 644 22.67 -16.63 -47.83
CA ALA A 644 21.53 -17.26 -48.48
C ALA A 644 21.82 -18.75 -48.73
N GLN A 645 20.93 -19.64 -48.28
CA GLN A 645 20.99 -21.06 -48.62
C GLN A 645 20.25 -21.32 -49.94
N THR A 646 21.00 -21.82 -50.92
CA THR A 646 20.52 -22.41 -52.17
C THR A 646 20.05 -23.84 -51.94
N ILE A 647 18.85 -24.17 -52.42
CA ILE A 647 18.24 -25.51 -52.40
C ILE A 647 18.28 -26.10 -53.82
N ALA A 648 18.69 -27.36 -53.96
CA ALA A 648 18.42 -28.23 -55.12
C ALA A 648 18.52 -29.73 -54.70
N PRO A 649 18.00 -30.72 -55.46
CA PRO A 649 16.73 -31.42 -55.15
C PRO A 649 16.84 -32.96 -54.98
N GLY A 650 15.85 -33.61 -54.36
CA GLY A 650 15.69 -35.08 -54.42
C GLY A 650 14.76 -35.73 -53.38
N MET A 651 13.47 -35.89 -53.76
CA MET A 651 12.40 -36.88 -53.41
C MET A 651 12.46 -37.86 -52.21
N PRO A 652 11.32 -38.48 -51.77
CA PRO A 652 9.89 -38.24 -52.06
C PRO A 652 8.98 -38.04 -50.81
N GLN A 653 7.78 -37.50 -51.05
CA GLN A 653 6.71 -37.27 -50.05
C GLN A 653 5.85 -38.51 -49.74
N PRO A 654 5.17 -38.54 -48.58
CA PRO A 654 3.90 -39.22 -48.41
C PRO A 654 2.70 -38.26 -48.60
N THR A 655 1.68 -38.82 -49.25
CA THR A 655 0.38 -38.27 -49.69
C THR A 655 -0.49 -37.68 -48.59
N LEU A 656 -1.15 -36.55 -48.90
CA LEU A 656 -2.24 -35.94 -48.12
C LEU A 656 -3.53 -35.95 -48.94
N GLU A 657 -4.57 -36.54 -48.36
CA GLU A 657 -5.94 -36.58 -48.86
C GLU A 657 -6.66 -35.22 -48.76
N GLN A 658 -7.74 -35.14 -49.53
CA GLN A 658 -8.41 -33.95 -50.05
C GLN A 658 -9.44 -33.27 -49.11
N MET A 659 -9.57 -31.94 -49.33
CA MET A 659 -10.79 -31.10 -49.30
C MET A 659 -11.35 -30.53 -47.97
N PRO A 660 -12.10 -29.39 -48.01
CA PRO A 660 -11.89 -28.17 -48.79
C PRO A 660 -12.08 -26.86 -47.97
N ALA A 661 -11.75 -25.74 -48.63
CA ALA A 661 -11.80 -24.36 -48.17
C ALA A 661 -13.21 -23.74 -48.09
N THR A 662 -13.33 -22.70 -47.25
CA THR A 662 -14.04 -21.39 -47.38
C THR A 662 -14.44 -20.95 -45.96
N GLY A 663 -14.35 -19.70 -45.51
CA GLY A 663 -13.96 -18.41 -46.07
C GLY A 663 -13.82 -17.44 -44.90
N GLY A 664 -13.04 -16.37 -45.08
CA GLY A 664 -12.69 -15.44 -44.01
C GLY A 664 -13.80 -14.47 -43.60
N ALA A 665 -13.63 -13.91 -42.40
CA ALA A 665 -13.95 -12.53 -42.09
C ALA A 665 -13.09 -12.13 -40.88
N ALA A 666 -12.31 -11.06 -41.06
CA ALA A 666 -11.54 -10.44 -40.01
C ALA A 666 -12.46 -9.63 -39.09
N HIS A 667 -12.25 -9.74 -37.78
CA HIS A 667 -12.37 -8.64 -36.82
C HIS A 667 -11.37 -8.85 -35.70
#